data_AF-A0A519ZDY6-F1
#
_entry.id   AF-A0A519ZDY6-F1
#
_cell.length_a   1.000
_cell.length_b   1.000
_cell.length_c   1.000
_cell.angle_alpha   90.00
_cell.angle_beta   90.00
_cell.angle_gamma   90.00
#
_symmetry.space_group_name_H-M   'P 1'
#
loop_
_entity.id
_entity.type
_entity.pdbx_description
1 polymer ?
#
loop_
_entity_poly.entity_id
_entity_poly.type
_entity_poly.pdbx_seq_one_letter_code
_entity_poly.pdbx_strand_id
1 'polypeptide(L)'
;MPRPRPFMARAEPTALSSSLPKRGLKAAPWLATMASRALVGNSTGGLPTFKSLYGSTNFNGDTVLRARNAPFQNWQDQVFGRSAFQQTHNVSVSGGTKGTTYAISLTRNDEQGIQRSSDYSRNLLNFRFDTKVSEKFRIGFNARYNDQGTLGAGTSTTGSNTTSRLRNAVQYQPLLVPNASGLIPDATAFDSDFADNSGLVNPIITIDNEYRNDRRRTVNFGANASLLLAKGLTLRTTAGFDITDLNVGTFNGRYSPTLRSASGGYANLPFATITATTQSTLNNSNVLDYSNTIGKHAFGVLLGEEIYQQTSKQQYIQTNFLPLDITAERALANINQGVLPPGQTSQPVLPQTSIPADYRLLSGFGRLTYSYDDKYLFTGTLRADGSSKFPAGNKVGYFPGASAAWRISKEEFFKSITAVSDLKLRLSYGRAGNNRINDFLYNQLYTAGNAPYALNHTIVLGSSATSLANPNLKWESTTSRDLGVDLSLLNNRVQFTADIYYNTTTDLLLNKPVPPFLGYTSQLQNIGSTSNKGLELQLSGTAVQTANFTWSITANASFNRGRIESLGDGQNEILGINSGWAGTNIAQDFVARVGQPVGQMYGYVTDGYLTANDFAGYVPSATAGALGTWTPRTDISFVNDLGVLGETAYRPGLLKLKDLNGDG
;
A
#
# COMPACT_ATOMS: atom_id res chain seq x y z
N MET A 1 -47.79 41.35 -9.13
CA MET A 1 -46.49 41.96 -8.75
C MET A 1 -45.51 40.85 -8.40
N PRO A 2 -44.26 40.88 -8.91
CA PRO A 2 -43.43 39.69 -9.07
C PRO A 2 -42.44 39.47 -7.92
N ARG A 3 -42.07 38.20 -7.73
CA ARG A 3 -41.00 37.71 -6.83
C ARG A 3 -39.61 38.03 -7.41
N PRO A 4 -38.57 38.22 -6.58
CA PRO A 4 -37.20 38.42 -7.05
C PRO A 4 -36.59 37.11 -7.56
N ARG A 5 -35.85 37.19 -8.67
CA ARG A 5 -35.12 36.08 -9.30
C ARG A 5 -33.82 35.77 -8.52
N PRO A 6 -33.42 34.50 -8.39
CA PRO A 6 -32.07 34.14 -8.00
C PRO A 6 -31.11 34.24 -9.20
N PHE A 7 -29.93 34.83 -8.97
CA PHE A 7 -28.81 34.81 -9.89
C PHE A 7 -28.29 33.36 -10.06
N MET A 8 -28.53 32.76 -11.23
CA MET A 8 -27.82 31.58 -11.72
C MET A 8 -26.74 32.05 -12.69
N ALA A 9 -25.47 31.93 -12.32
CA ALA A 9 -24.38 32.01 -13.27
C ALA A 9 -24.29 30.66 -14.00
N ARG A 10 -24.89 30.61 -15.19
CA ARG A 10 -24.77 29.52 -16.16
C ARG A 10 -23.55 29.84 -17.04
N ALA A 11 -22.45 29.11 -16.87
CA ALA A 11 -21.37 29.13 -17.84
C ALA A 11 -21.74 28.18 -19.00
N GLU A 12 -22.16 28.74 -20.13
CA GLU A 12 -22.24 28.00 -21.39
C GLU A 12 -20.83 27.79 -21.95
N PRO A 13 -20.56 26.64 -22.59
CA PRO A 13 -19.27 26.36 -23.19
C PRO A 13 -19.14 27.16 -24.50
N THR A 14 -18.47 28.31 -24.43
CA THR A 14 -18.02 29.01 -25.63
C THR A 14 -17.01 28.14 -26.37
N ALA A 15 -17.34 27.78 -27.61
CA ALA A 15 -16.43 27.22 -28.59
C ALA A 15 -15.21 28.13 -28.77
N LEU A 16 -14.09 27.77 -28.16
CA LEU A 16 -12.80 28.38 -28.41
C LEU A 16 -12.21 27.74 -29.66
N SER A 17 -12.40 28.44 -30.78
CA SER A 17 -11.68 28.23 -32.03
C SER A 17 -10.18 28.14 -31.78
N SER A 18 -9.59 27.06 -32.25
CA SER A 18 -8.16 26.82 -32.34
C SER A 18 -7.40 28.02 -32.92
N SER A 19 -6.68 28.75 -32.08
CA SER A 19 -5.60 29.64 -32.50
C SER A 19 -4.40 29.47 -31.57
N LEU A 20 -3.86 28.25 -31.55
CA LEU A 20 -2.50 28.03 -31.07
C LEU A 20 -1.54 28.66 -32.10
N PRO A 21 -0.53 29.44 -31.68
CA PRO A 21 0.47 29.95 -32.59
C PRO A 21 1.19 28.76 -33.24
N LYS A 22 1.26 28.75 -34.57
CA LYS A 22 2.10 27.85 -35.38
C LYS A 22 3.58 28.09 -35.05
N ARG A 23 4.04 27.63 -33.89
CA ARG A 23 5.46 27.37 -33.66
C ARG A 23 5.76 26.07 -34.38
N GLY A 24 6.64 26.14 -35.38
CA GLY A 24 7.14 24.97 -36.09
C GLY A 24 7.61 23.93 -35.07
N LEU A 25 6.89 22.81 -35.03
CA LEU A 25 7.34 21.60 -34.34
C LEU A 25 8.66 21.19 -34.99
N LYS A 26 9.78 21.54 -34.37
CA LYS A 26 11.02 20.81 -34.57
C LYS A 26 10.73 19.36 -34.18
N ALA A 27 11.14 18.42 -35.03
CA ALA A 27 10.98 16.99 -34.80
C ALA A 27 11.36 16.65 -33.35
N ALA A 28 10.43 16.03 -32.63
CA ALA A 28 10.61 15.73 -31.22
C ALA A 28 11.79 14.75 -31.04
N PRO A 29 12.69 14.96 -30.05
CA PRO A 29 13.90 14.15 -29.86
C PRO A 29 13.65 12.63 -29.70
N TRP A 30 12.45 12.23 -29.24
CA TRP A 30 12.09 10.83 -29.03
C TRP A 30 12.08 9.96 -30.31
N LEU A 31 11.81 10.56 -31.48
CA LEU A 31 11.82 9.84 -32.77
C LEU A 31 13.23 9.46 -33.19
N ALA A 32 14.23 10.26 -32.84
CA ALA A 32 15.64 9.94 -33.07
C ALA A 32 16.10 8.76 -32.18
N THR A 33 15.55 8.64 -30.96
CA THR A 33 15.85 7.56 -30.02
C THR A 33 15.24 6.21 -30.43
N MET A 34 14.10 6.21 -31.13
CA MET A 34 13.52 4.99 -31.71
C MET A 34 14.34 4.47 -32.90
N ALA A 35 14.86 5.37 -33.73
CA ALA A 35 15.71 5.02 -34.86
C ALA A 35 17.03 4.36 -34.43
N SER A 36 17.61 4.78 -33.29
CA SER A 36 18.86 4.19 -32.79
C SER A 36 18.68 2.78 -32.21
N ARG A 37 17.49 2.42 -31.70
CA ARG A 37 17.17 1.06 -31.23
C ARG A 37 16.72 0.12 -32.34
N ALA A 38 16.01 0.60 -33.36
CA ALA A 38 15.58 -0.19 -34.51
C ALA A 38 16.75 -0.71 -35.38
N LEU A 39 17.93 -0.12 -35.22
CA LEU A 39 19.17 -0.54 -35.90
C LEU A 39 19.86 -1.75 -35.24
N VAL A 40 19.42 -2.24 -34.07
CA VAL A 40 20.22 -3.13 -33.22
C VAL A 40 19.63 -4.54 -33.02
N GLY A 41 18.50 -4.88 -33.65
CA GLY A 41 17.84 -6.19 -33.45
C GLY A 41 18.00 -7.18 -34.60
N ASN A 42 18.57 -8.37 -34.32
CA ASN A 42 18.60 -9.51 -35.26
C ASN A 42 17.29 -10.35 -35.23
N SER A 43 16.18 -9.75 -34.78
CA SER A 43 14.86 -10.39 -34.70
C SER A 43 13.83 -9.50 -35.37
N THR A 44 13.28 -9.94 -36.52
CA THR A 44 11.97 -9.59 -37.14
C THR A 44 11.48 -8.13 -37.22
N GLY A 45 12.24 -7.14 -36.74
CA GLY A 45 11.84 -5.74 -36.56
C GLY A 45 12.85 -4.72 -37.09
N GLY A 46 13.80 -5.16 -37.92
CA GLY A 46 14.88 -4.32 -38.43
C GLY A 46 14.44 -3.22 -39.40
N LEU A 47 15.42 -2.60 -40.07
CA LEU A 47 15.22 -1.52 -41.05
C LEU A 47 14.06 -1.73 -42.06
N PRO A 48 13.83 -2.95 -42.60
CA PRO A 48 12.69 -3.21 -43.48
C PRO A 48 11.33 -3.09 -42.79
N THR A 49 11.21 -3.57 -41.54
CA THR A 49 10.00 -3.45 -40.72
C THR A 49 9.76 -2.00 -40.31
N PHE A 50 10.82 -1.27 -39.94
CA PHE A 50 10.70 0.19 -39.70
C PHE A 50 10.23 0.91 -40.97
N LYS A 51 10.77 0.56 -42.14
CA LYS A 51 10.35 1.14 -43.43
C LYS A 51 8.93 0.79 -43.82
N SER A 52 8.44 -0.40 -43.50
CA SER A 52 7.05 -0.77 -43.78
C SER A 52 6.08 0.02 -42.88
N LEU A 53 6.39 0.12 -41.58
CA LEU A 53 5.56 0.80 -40.59
C LEU A 53 5.59 2.32 -40.72
N TYR A 54 6.80 2.88 -40.84
CA TYR A 54 7.06 4.30 -40.71
C TYR A 54 7.69 4.94 -41.94
N GLY A 55 7.92 4.26 -43.06
CA GLY A 55 8.50 4.87 -44.27
C GLY A 55 10.03 5.07 -44.21
N SER A 56 10.58 5.88 -45.11
CA SER A 56 12.03 5.99 -45.31
C SER A 56 12.84 6.55 -44.11
N THR A 57 14.11 6.14 -44.00
CA THR A 57 14.96 6.34 -42.80
C THR A 57 15.56 7.74 -42.67
N ASN A 58 15.37 8.58 -43.68
CA ASN A 58 15.84 9.96 -43.74
C ASN A 58 14.82 10.95 -43.15
N PHE A 59 13.75 10.46 -42.51
CA PHE A 59 12.65 11.30 -42.02
C PHE A 59 12.12 12.23 -43.13
N ASN A 60 12.07 11.71 -44.36
CA ASN A 60 11.49 12.42 -45.48
C ASN A 60 9.97 12.60 -45.26
N GLY A 61 9.35 13.35 -46.16
CA GLY A 61 7.92 13.63 -46.11
C GLY A 61 7.05 12.38 -45.93
N ASP A 62 7.41 11.24 -46.52
CA ASP A 62 6.63 9.99 -46.44
C ASP A 62 6.49 9.44 -45.01
N THR A 63 7.57 9.43 -44.22
CA THR A 63 7.56 8.96 -42.83
C THR A 63 6.73 9.85 -41.92
N VAL A 64 6.94 11.15 -42.04
CA VAL A 64 6.20 12.14 -41.25
C VAL A 64 4.73 12.16 -41.65
N LEU A 65 4.41 11.97 -42.94
CA LEU A 65 3.03 11.88 -43.43
C LEU A 65 2.32 10.62 -42.94
N ARG A 66 2.98 9.45 -42.97
CA ARG A 66 2.38 8.21 -42.45
C ARG A 66 2.09 8.28 -40.95
N ALA A 67 3.05 8.75 -40.15
CA ALA A 67 2.85 8.91 -38.72
C ALA A 67 1.79 9.98 -38.38
N ARG A 68 1.70 11.06 -39.17
CA ARG A 68 0.63 12.08 -39.01
C ARG A 68 -0.76 11.57 -39.35
N ASN A 69 -0.85 10.65 -40.31
CA ASN A 69 -2.12 10.11 -40.78
C ASN A 69 -2.56 8.85 -40.01
N ALA A 70 -1.68 8.26 -39.20
CA ALA A 70 -2.02 7.13 -38.35
C ALA A 70 -3.03 7.54 -37.26
N PRO A 71 -4.12 6.78 -37.06
CA PRO A 71 -5.08 7.06 -36.00
C PRO A 71 -4.40 7.03 -34.62
N PHE A 72 -4.58 8.10 -33.85
CA PHE A 72 -4.11 8.19 -32.47
C PHE A 72 -5.16 7.62 -31.51
N GLN A 73 -4.71 6.81 -30.56
CA GLN A 73 -5.51 6.23 -29.50
C GLN A 73 -4.99 6.72 -28.14
N ASN A 74 -5.87 7.37 -27.39
CA ASN A 74 -5.59 7.73 -26.02
C ASN A 74 -6.04 6.59 -25.09
N TRP A 75 -5.18 5.60 -24.88
CA TRP A 75 -5.49 4.44 -24.03
C TRP A 75 -5.81 4.83 -22.58
N GLN A 76 -5.21 5.90 -22.06
CA GLN A 76 -5.53 6.39 -20.72
C GLN A 76 -6.98 6.89 -20.65
N ASP A 77 -7.42 7.64 -21.65
CA ASP A 77 -8.81 8.10 -21.75
C ASP A 77 -9.79 6.94 -21.97
N GLN A 78 -9.42 5.94 -22.77
CA GLN A 78 -10.28 4.77 -22.99
C GLN A 78 -10.41 3.87 -21.77
N VAL A 79 -9.34 3.76 -20.96
CA VAL A 79 -9.34 2.93 -19.75
C VAL A 79 -9.92 3.69 -18.55
N PHE A 80 -9.60 4.98 -18.39
CA PHE A 80 -9.87 5.77 -17.19
C PHE A 80 -10.77 7.00 -17.41
N GLY A 81 -11.09 7.36 -18.65
CA GLY A 81 -11.81 8.60 -19.00
C GLY A 81 -13.32 8.51 -18.85
N ARG A 82 -13.87 7.39 -18.35
CA ARG A 82 -15.32 7.28 -18.11
C ARG A 82 -15.75 8.21 -16.98
N SER A 83 -16.92 8.82 -17.13
CA SER A 83 -17.58 9.54 -16.03
C SER A 83 -18.01 8.55 -14.96
N ALA A 84 -17.26 8.51 -13.86
CA ALA A 84 -17.51 7.67 -12.71
C ALA A 84 -18.43 8.39 -11.70
N PHE A 85 -19.56 7.78 -11.35
CA PHE A 85 -20.47 8.33 -10.35
C PHE A 85 -20.32 7.66 -8.98
N GLN A 86 -20.45 8.46 -7.92
CA GLN A 86 -20.46 7.98 -6.54
C GLN A 86 -21.74 8.47 -5.85
N GLN A 87 -22.45 7.54 -5.21
CA GLN A 87 -23.66 7.79 -4.42
C GLN A 87 -23.49 7.24 -3.02
N THR A 88 -24.01 7.99 -2.06
CA THR A 88 -24.17 7.53 -0.69
C THR A 88 -25.56 7.88 -0.20
N HIS A 89 -26.34 6.86 0.16
CA HIS A 89 -27.64 7.00 0.79
C HIS A 89 -27.53 6.54 2.23
N ASN A 90 -27.86 7.41 3.18
CA ASN A 90 -27.92 7.08 4.60
C ASN A 90 -29.33 7.34 5.11
N VAL A 91 -29.94 6.31 5.70
CA VAL A 91 -31.23 6.41 6.39
C VAL A 91 -31.00 5.98 7.82
N SER A 92 -31.29 6.85 8.77
CA SER A 92 -31.13 6.57 10.19
C SER A 92 -32.39 6.92 10.97
N VAL A 93 -32.79 6.02 11.86
CA VAL A 93 -33.83 6.26 12.87
C VAL A 93 -33.17 6.18 14.23
N SER A 94 -33.34 7.21 15.04
CA SER A 94 -32.86 7.21 16.43
C SER A 94 -33.95 7.76 17.33
N GLY A 95 -33.97 7.28 18.57
CA GLY A 95 -34.98 7.63 19.55
C GLY A 95 -34.65 7.09 20.92
N GLY A 96 -35.53 7.35 21.88
CA GLY A 96 -35.33 6.92 23.25
C GLY A 96 -36.12 7.71 24.28
N THR A 97 -35.94 7.33 25.53
CA THR A 97 -36.41 8.03 26.73
C THR A 97 -35.19 8.49 27.55
N LYS A 98 -35.40 9.07 28.74
CA LYS A 98 -34.31 9.41 29.66
C LYS A 98 -33.43 8.21 30.07
N GLY A 99 -33.99 6.99 30.03
CA GLY A 99 -33.31 5.78 30.48
C GLY A 99 -32.81 4.86 29.36
N THR A 100 -33.35 4.98 28.15
CA THR A 100 -33.06 4.06 27.04
C THR A 100 -32.90 4.83 25.76
N THR A 101 -31.84 4.57 25.00
CA THR A 101 -31.61 5.15 23.68
C THR A 101 -31.37 4.04 22.67
N TYR A 102 -31.90 4.19 21.47
CA TYR A 102 -31.66 3.27 20.37
C TYR A 102 -31.41 4.04 19.07
N ALA A 103 -30.62 3.44 18.19
CA ALA A 103 -30.39 3.93 16.84
C ALA A 103 -30.24 2.76 15.88
N ILE A 104 -30.89 2.86 14.73
CA ILE A 104 -30.70 1.98 13.57
C ILE A 104 -30.35 2.84 12.36
N SER A 105 -29.33 2.45 11.62
CA SER A 105 -28.92 3.15 10.40
C SER A 105 -28.61 2.16 9.29
N LEU A 106 -29.10 2.43 8.09
CA LEU A 106 -28.71 1.77 6.86
C LEU A 106 -27.94 2.76 5.99
N THR A 107 -26.75 2.37 5.53
CA THR A 107 -25.98 3.12 4.54
C THR A 107 -25.75 2.25 3.31
N ARG A 108 -26.09 2.76 2.13
CA ARG A 108 -25.70 2.22 0.83
C ARG A 108 -24.68 3.14 0.20
N ASN A 109 -23.50 2.63 -0.11
CA ASN A 109 -22.53 3.29 -0.97
C ASN A 109 -22.46 2.55 -2.30
N ASP A 110 -22.49 3.29 -3.39
CA ASP A 110 -22.25 2.81 -4.74
C ASP A 110 -21.24 3.75 -5.39
N GLU A 111 -20.11 3.21 -5.83
CA GLU A 111 -19.03 3.98 -6.42
C GLU A 111 -18.55 3.27 -7.68
N GLN A 112 -18.68 3.94 -8.82
CA GLN A 112 -18.04 3.49 -10.05
C GLN A 112 -16.56 3.90 -9.99
N GLY A 113 -15.64 2.99 -10.30
CA GLY A 113 -14.23 3.36 -10.44
C GLY A 113 -13.99 4.15 -11.73
N ILE A 114 -12.92 4.93 -11.83
CA ILE A 114 -12.58 5.55 -13.13
C ILE A 114 -12.07 4.51 -14.13
N GLN A 115 -11.42 3.44 -13.67
CA GLN A 115 -11.03 2.34 -14.54
C GLN A 115 -12.29 1.60 -15.01
N ARG A 116 -12.36 1.29 -16.31
CA ARG A 116 -13.38 0.39 -16.85
C ARG A 116 -13.40 -0.95 -16.09
N SER A 117 -14.60 -1.52 -15.95
CA SER A 117 -14.82 -2.80 -15.27
C SER A 117 -14.34 -2.82 -13.81
N SER A 118 -14.39 -1.66 -13.14
CA SER A 118 -14.08 -1.54 -11.71
C SER A 118 -15.17 -0.78 -10.97
N ASP A 119 -15.77 -1.38 -9.95
CA ASP A 119 -16.86 -0.77 -9.20
C ASP A 119 -16.77 -1.20 -7.72
N TYR A 120 -17.34 -0.39 -6.84
CA TYR A 120 -17.41 -0.63 -5.41
C TYR A 120 -18.85 -0.49 -4.94
N SER A 121 -19.29 -1.43 -4.10
CA SER A 121 -20.58 -1.31 -3.42
C SER A 121 -20.47 -1.72 -1.97
N ARG A 122 -21.25 -1.06 -1.11
CA ARG A 122 -21.29 -1.34 0.32
C ARG A 122 -22.68 -1.17 0.88
N ASN A 123 -23.14 -2.18 1.60
CA ASN A 123 -24.30 -2.11 2.48
C ASN A 123 -23.84 -2.17 3.92
N LEU A 124 -24.19 -1.16 4.71
CA LEU A 124 -23.85 -1.08 6.12
C LEU A 124 -25.12 -0.89 6.95
N LEU A 125 -25.48 -1.92 7.71
CA LEU A 125 -26.52 -1.85 8.74
C LEU A 125 -25.84 -1.70 10.10
N ASN A 126 -26.22 -0.69 10.87
CA ASN A 126 -25.82 -0.53 12.26
C ASN A 126 -27.06 -0.50 13.14
N PHE A 127 -27.00 -1.21 14.26
CA PHE A 127 -27.95 -1.14 15.35
C PHE A 127 -27.19 -0.88 16.64
N ARG A 128 -27.71 0.04 17.45
CA ARG A 128 -27.20 0.38 18.77
C ARG A 128 -28.36 0.55 19.73
N PHE A 129 -28.21 -0.01 20.91
CA PHE A 129 -29.17 0.07 22.00
C PHE A 129 -28.41 0.26 23.30
N ASP A 130 -28.78 1.25 24.10
CA ASP A 130 -28.21 1.50 25.42
C ASP A 130 -29.37 1.72 26.40
N THR A 131 -29.35 1.06 27.55
CA THR A 131 -30.37 1.23 28.59
C THR A 131 -29.80 1.27 30.00
N LYS A 132 -30.37 2.15 30.81
CA LYS A 132 -30.18 2.26 32.24
C LYS A 132 -31.25 1.39 32.92
N VAL A 133 -30.89 0.13 33.16
CA VAL A 133 -31.74 -0.86 33.84
C VAL A 133 -32.08 -0.40 35.27
N SER A 134 -31.12 0.24 35.94
CA SER A 134 -31.32 0.90 37.24
C SER A 134 -30.35 2.06 37.43
N GLU A 135 -30.45 2.79 38.55
CA GLU A 135 -29.47 3.82 38.93
C GLU A 135 -28.03 3.31 39.00
N LYS A 136 -27.84 2.01 39.27
CA LYS A 136 -26.53 1.38 39.41
C LYS A 136 -26.13 0.51 38.22
N PHE A 137 -27.05 0.15 37.33
CA PHE A 137 -26.78 -0.83 36.28
C PHE A 137 -27.19 -0.32 34.90
N ARG A 138 -26.23 -0.36 33.97
CA ARG A 138 -26.40 0.02 32.57
C ARG A 138 -25.94 -1.11 31.68
N ILE A 139 -26.65 -1.34 30.59
CA ILE A 139 -26.26 -2.28 29.55
C ILE A 139 -26.37 -1.61 28.18
N GLY A 140 -25.52 -2.02 27.26
CA GLY A 140 -25.60 -1.62 25.87
C GLY A 140 -25.30 -2.81 24.96
N PHE A 141 -25.90 -2.76 23.78
CA PHE A 141 -25.75 -3.75 22.73
C PHE A 141 -25.57 -3.03 21.39
N ASN A 142 -24.67 -3.54 20.57
CA ASN A 142 -24.50 -3.09 19.20
C ASN A 142 -24.40 -4.28 18.26
N ALA A 143 -24.99 -4.15 17.09
CA ALA A 143 -24.84 -5.08 16.00
C ALA A 143 -24.52 -4.30 14.73
N ARG A 144 -23.57 -4.78 13.94
CA ARG A 144 -23.20 -4.18 12.66
C ARG A 144 -23.03 -5.25 11.61
N TYR A 145 -23.66 -5.06 10.47
CA TYR A 145 -23.49 -5.89 9.28
C TYR A 145 -22.94 -5.06 8.14
N ASN A 146 -21.83 -5.50 7.56
CA ASN A 146 -21.14 -4.82 6.47
C ASN A 146 -20.93 -5.80 5.31
N ASP A 147 -21.68 -5.64 4.21
CA ASP A 147 -21.48 -6.38 2.95
C ASP A 147 -20.84 -5.44 1.93
N GLN A 148 -19.61 -5.74 1.55
CA GLN A 148 -18.78 -4.93 0.67
C GLN A 148 -18.38 -5.79 -0.54
N GLY A 149 -18.56 -5.26 -1.74
CA GLY A 149 -18.08 -5.85 -2.98
C GLY A 149 -17.16 -4.87 -3.71
N THR A 150 -16.02 -5.37 -4.18
CA THR A 150 -15.10 -4.62 -5.05
C THR A 150 -14.85 -5.42 -6.32
N LEU A 151 -15.23 -4.87 -7.46
CA LEU A 151 -15.02 -5.43 -8.79
C LEU A 151 -13.80 -4.75 -9.44
N GLY A 152 -12.99 -5.53 -10.15
CA GLY A 152 -11.89 -5.06 -10.98
C GLY A 152 -10.54 -5.68 -10.61
N ALA A 153 -9.72 -5.99 -11.62
CA ALA A 153 -8.40 -6.63 -11.45
C ALA A 153 -7.30 -5.68 -10.92
N GLY A 154 -7.64 -4.43 -10.59
CA GLY A 154 -6.73 -3.39 -10.12
C GLY A 154 -5.86 -2.80 -11.24
N THR A 155 -4.97 -1.87 -10.88
CA THR A 155 -4.10 -1.15 -11.83
C THR A 155 -2.66 -1.69 -11.90
N SER A 156 -2.24 -2.49 -10.92
CA SER A 156 -0.88 -3.03 -10.83
C SER A 156 -0.80 -4.25 -9.91
N THR A 157 0.23 -5.08 -10.09
CA THR A 157 0.64 -6.14 -9.15
C THR A 157 2.13 -5.99 -8.85
N THR A 158 2.51 -6.08 -7.58
CA THR A 158 3.92 -5.98 -7.15
C THR A 158 4.79 -7.02 -7.85
N GLY A 159 5.98 -6.62 -8.30
CA GLY A 159 6.98 -7.53 -8.87
C GLY A 159 6.68 -8.05 -10.28
N SER A 160 5.64 -7.54 -10.95
CA SER A 160 5.30 -7.91 -12.33
C SER A 160 5.17 -6.67 -13.22
N ASN A 161 5.94 -6.65 -14.31
CA ASN A 161 5.80 -5.65 -15.37
C ASN A 161 4.62 -5.97 -16.31
N THR A 162 4.27 -7.26 -16.48
CA THR A 162 3.25 -7.72 -17.43
C THR A 162 1.83 -7.41 -16.95
N THR A 163 1.57 -7.43 -15.64
CA THR A 163 0.25 -7.15 -15.05
C THR A 163 0.09 -5.70 -14.54
N SER A 164 1.02 -4.82 -14.92
CA SER A 164 0.99 -3.38 -14.58
C SER A 164 0.11 -2.59 -15.55
N ARG A 165 -1.22 -2.68 -15.37
CA ARG A 165 -2.23 -2.12 -16.31
C ARG A 165 -2.11 -0.61 -16.51
N LEU A 166 -1.88 0.17 -15.45
CA LEU A 166 -1.69 1.62 -15.58
C LEU A 166 -0.42 1.95 -16.38
N ARG A 167 0.70 1.30 -16.08
CA ARG A 167 1.95 1.45 -16.83
C ARG A 167 1.75 1.06 -18.30
N ASN A 168 1.08 -0.06 -18.53
CA ASN A 168 0.87 -0.58 -19.87
C ASN A 168 -0.09 0.31 -20.67
N ALA A 169 -1.09 0.93 -20.05
CA ALA A 169 -1.93 1.95 -20.71
C ALA A 169 -1.15 3.18 -21.17
N VAL A 170 -0.05 3.53 -20.50
CA VAL A 170 0.83 4.63 -20.93
C VAL A 170 1.84 4.17 -21.99
N GLN A 171 2.33 2.93 -21.91
CA GLN A 171 3.37 2.40 -22.81
C GLN A 171 2.86 1.78 -24.09
N TYR A 172 1.60 1.31 -24.12
CA TYR A 172 1.03 0.70 -25.31
C TYR A 172 1.03 1.70 -26.47
N GLN A 173 1.37 1.23 -27.67
CA GLN A 173 1.57 2.10 -28.82
C GLN A 173 0.32 2.98 -29.06
N PRO A 174 0.46 4.32 -29.08
CA PRO A 174 -0.69 5.21 -29.21
C PRO A 174 -1.11 5.42 -30.67
N LEU A 175 -0.38 4.84 -31.63
CA LEU A 175 -0.70 4.93 -33.05
C LEU A 175 -1.11 3.54 -33.53
N LEU A 176 -2.26 3.45 -34.19
CA LEU A 176 -2.65 2.22 -34.89
C LEU A 176 -1.90 2.19 -36.22
N VAL A 177 -0.89 1.34 -36.30
CA VAL A 177 -0.06 1.12 -37.50
C VAL A 177 -0.36 -0.25 -38.11
N PRO A 178 -0.11 -0.45 -39.42
CA PRO A 178 -0.26 -1.76 -40.04
C PRO A 178 0.61 -2.81 -39.32
N ASN A 179 0.08 -4.00 -39.04
CA ASN A 179 0.86 -5.12 -38.54
C ASN A 179 1.67 -5.80 -39.67
N ALA A 180 2.30 -6.94 -39.39
CA ALA A 180 3.11 -7.66 -40.37
C ALA A 180 2.33 -8.12 -41.62
N SER A 181 0.99 -8.26 -41.53
CA SER A 181 0.11 -8.58 -42.66
C SER A 181 -0.38 -7.33 -43.42
N GLY A 182 0.04 -6.13 -43.02
CA GLY A 182 -0.33 -4.86 -43.66
C GLY A 182 -1.71 -4.34 -43.26
N LEU A 183 -2.37 -4.97 -42.27
CA LEU A 183 -3.67 -4.55 -41.75
C LEU A 183 -3.49 -3.67 -40.52
N ILE A 184 -4.26 -2.59 -40.41
CA ILE A 184 -4.32 -1.78 -39.18
C ILE A 184 -5.27 -2.50 -38.21
N PRO A 185 -4.80 -3.02 -37.07
CA PRO A 185 -5.66 -3.68 -36.11
C PRO A 185 -6.68 -2.69 -35.53
N ASP A 186 -7.92 -3.14 -35.34
CA ASP A 186 -8.88 -2.39 -34.53
C ASP A 186 -8.36 -2.25 -33.10
N ALA A 187 -8.68 -1.13 -32.43
CA ALA A 187 -8.28 -0.86 -31.05
C ALA A 187 -8.79 -1.90 -30.04
N THR A 188 -9.72 -2.77 -30.44
CA THR A 188 -10.26 -3.88 -29.65
C THR A 188 -9.75 -5.26 -30.07
N ALA A 189 -8.98 -5.34 -31.16
CA ALA A 189 -8.46 -6.59 -31.68
C ALA A 189 -7.12 -6.96 -31.01
N PHE A 190 -6.97 -8.25 -30.68
CA PHE A 190 -5.72 -8.76 -30.12
C PHE A 190 -4.66 -8.87 -31.23
N ASP A 191 -3.54 -8.17 -31.04
CA ASP A 191 -2.37 -8.21 -31.92
C ASP A 191 -1.32 -9.15 -31.32
N SER A 192 -1.26 -10.38 -31.83
CA SER A 192 -0.30 -11.39 -31.37
C SER A 192 1.15 -10.98 -31.66
N ASP A 193 1.41 -10.39 -32.83
CA ASP A 193 2.76 -10.02 -33.23
C ASP A 193 3.28 -8.90 -32.32
N PHE A 194 2.45 -7.91 -32.02
CA PHE A 194 2.83 -6.86 -31.07
C PHE A 194 3.03 -7.42 -29.66
N ALA A 195 2.14 -8.30 -29.19
CA ALA A 195 2.27 -8.91 -27.87
C ALA A 195 3.54 -9.75 -27.73
N ASP A 196 3.87 -10.57 -28.74
CA ASP A 196 5.05 -11.44 -28.73
C ASP A 196 6.36 -10.65 -28.81
N ASN A 197 6.39 -9.53 -29.56
CA ASN A 197 7.59 -8.69 -29.70
C ASN A 197 7.78 -7.68 -28.55
N SER A 198 6.70 -7.21 -27.93
CA SER A 198 6.76 -6.16 -26.89
C SER A 198 6.52 -6.66 -25.47
N GLY A 199 5.89 -7.82 -25.31
CA GLY A 199 5.37 -8.32 -24.04
C GLY A 199 4.18 -7.52 -23.51
N LEU A 200 3.59 -6.62 -24.31
CA LEU A 200 2.46 -5.78 -23.93
C LEU A 200 1.18 -6.23 -24.63
N VAL A 201 0.13 -6.43 -23.85
CA VAL A 201 -1.23 -6.64 -24.35
C VAL A 201 -1.96 -5.30 -24.36
N ASN A 202 -2.88 -5.14 -25.32
CA ASN A 202 -3.77 -3.99 -25.38
C ASN A 202 -4.47 -3.77 -24.01
N PRO A 203 -4.47 -2.54 -23.46
CA PRO A 203 -5.01 -2.25 -22.13
C PRO A 203 -6.51 -2.57 -21.98
N ILE A 204 -7.32 -2.34 -23.02
CA ILE A 204 -8.75 -2.67 -23.00
C ILE A 204 -8.94 -4.18 -22.98
N ILE A 205 -8.25 -4.88 -23.88
CA ILE A 205 -8.34 -6.35 -23.99
C ILE A 205 -7.93 -6.99 -22.67
N THR A 206 -6.87 -6.48 -22.04
CA THR A 206 -6.41 -6.92 -20.71
C THR A 206 -7.53 -6.83 -19.68
N ILE A 207 -8.15 -5.65 -19.55
CA ILE A 207 -9.22 -5.41 -18.58
C ILE A 207 -10.46 -6.26 -18.88
N ASP A 208 -10.80 -6.44 -20.15
CA ASP A 208 -11.98 -7.20 -20.55
C ASP A 208 -11.75 -8.74 -20.47
N ASN A 209 -10.49 -9.21 -20.44
CA ASN A 209 -10.14 -10.63 -20.30
C ASN A 209 -9.76 -11.04 -18.87
N GLU A 210 -9.78 -10.12 -17.91
CA GLU A 210 -9.50 -10.42 -16.52
C GLU A 210 -10.68 -9.99 -15.66
N TYR A 211 -11.07 -10.87 -14.74
CA TYR A 211 -12.12 -10.57 -13.79
C TYR A 211 -11.59 -10.79 -12.38
N ARG A 212 -11.98 -9.91 -11.47
CA ARG A 212 -11.75 -10.06 -10.04
C ARG A 212 -12.92 -9.45 -9.29
N ASN A 213 -13.51 -10.22 -8.38
CA ASN A 213 -14.55 -9.75 -7.48
C ASN A 213 -14.20 -10.16 -6.06
N ASP A 214 -13.92 -9.15 -5.23
CA ASP A 214 -13.59 -9.29 -3.82
C ASP A 214 -14.84 -8.96 -3.00
N ARG A 215 -15.50 -9.97 -2.44
CA ARG A 215 -16.66 -9.79 -1.57
C ARG A 215 -16.29 -10.06 -0.12
N ARG A 216 -16.47 -9.05 0.73
CA ARG A 216 -16.22 -9.11 2.17
C ARG A 216 -17.51 -8.85 2.94
N ARG A 217 -17.89 -9.80 3.79
CA ARG A 217 -19.03 -9.69 4.70
C ARG A 217 -18.52 -9.75 6.13
N THR A 218 -18.80 -8.73 6.92
CA THR A 218 -18.45 -8.71 8.34
C THR A 218 -19.70 -8.51 9.18
N VAL A 219 -19.92 -9.42 10.13
CA VAL A 219 -20.95 -9.29 11.16
C VAL A 219 -20.23 -9.06 12.49
N ASN A 220 -20.52 -7.94 13.14
CA ASN A 220 -20.04 -7.58 14.46
C ASN A 220 -21.21 -7.61 15.45
N PHE A 221 -21.02 -8.26 16.58
CA PHE A 221 -21.87 -8.15 17.75
C PHE A 221 -21.05 -7.63 18.92
N GLY A 222 -21.57 -6.67 19.65
CA GLY A 222 -20.94 -6.12 20.84
C GLY A 222 -21.97 -5.96 21.95
N ALA A 223 -21.52 -6.23 23.18
CA ALA A 223 -22.29 -5.97 24.38
C ALA A 223 -21.39 -5.29 25.42
N ASN A 224 -21.96 -4.37 26.17
CA ASN A 224 -21.31 -3.75 27.31
C ASN A 224 -22.25 -3.73 28.51
N ALA A 225 -21.70 -3.90 29.70
CA ALA A 225 -22.40 -3.81 30.97
C ALA A 225 -21.58 -2.95 31.92
N SER A 226 -22.24 -2.09 32.69
CA SER A 226 -21.61 -1.24 33.69
C SER A 226 -22.40 -1.28 34.99
N LEU A 227 -21.73 -1.61 36.09
CA LEU A 227 -22.29 -1.75 37.43
C LEU A 227 -21.57 -0.81 38.40
N LEU A 228 -22.32 0.10 39.02
CA LEU A 228 -21.85 0.95 40.11
C LEU A 228 -21.82 0.14 41.41
N LEU A 229 -20.63 -0.29 41.82
CA LEU A 229 -20.42 -1.09 43.03
C LEU A 229 -20.49 -0.22 44.29
N ALA A 230 -19.87 0.95 44.24
CA ALA A 230 -19.89 1.95 45.30
C ALA A 230 -19.76 3.35 44.69
N LYS A 231 -19.94 4.42 45.49
CA LYS A 231 -19.77 5.80 45.00
C LYS A 231 -18.37 5.98 44.41
N GLY A 232 -18.32 6.31 43.12
CA GLY A 232 -17.07 6.48 42.37
C GLY A 232 -16.44 5.18 41.85
N LEU A 233 -16.93 3.99 42.23
CA LEU A 233 -16.38 2.68 41.84
C LEU A 233 -17.32 1.94 40.88
N THR A 234 -16.89 1.74 39.63
CA THR A 234 -17.67 1.10 38.57
C THR A 234 -16.93 -0.09 38.00
N LEU A 235 -17.60 -1.24 37.90
CA LEU A 235 -17.16 -2.37 37.08
C LEU A 235 -17.78 -2.25 35.68
N ARG A 236 -16.95 -2.35 34.64
CA ARG A 236 -17.38 -2.36 33.25
C ARG A 236 -16.88 -3.62 32.56
N THR A 237 -17.78 -4.35 31.93
CA THR A 237 -17.46 -5.47 31.06
C THR A 237 -17.88 -5.14 29.64
N THR A 238 -17.01 -5.39 28.67
CA THR A 238 -17.30 -5.26 27.24
C THR A 238 -16.91 -6.57 26.56
N ALA A 239 -17.78 -7.12 25.73
CA ALA A 239 -17.51 -8.31 24.93
C ALA A 239 -17.92 -8.04 23.49
N GLY A 240 -17.11 -8.51 22.54
CA GLY A 240 -17.36 -8.36 21.12
C GLY A 240 -16.97 -9.61 20.35
N PHE A 241 -17.75 -9.89 19.31
CA PHE A 241 -17.54 -11.00 18.40
C PHE A 241 -17.71 -10.52 16.97
N ASP A 242 -16.72 -10.82 16.14
CA ASP A 242 -16.71 -10.49 14.72
C ASP A 242 -16.51 -11.77 13.91
N ILE A 243 -17.36 -11.98 12.91
CA ILE A 243 -17.11 -12.97 11.85
C ILE A 243 -16.99 -12.24 10.52
N THR A 244 -15.90 -12.49 9.81
CA THR A 244 -15.65 -11.96 8.48
C THR A 244 -15.48 -13.09 7.48
N ASP A 245 -16.33 -13.10 6.47
CA ASP A 245 -16.19 -13.96 5.30
C ASP A 245 -15.66 -13.11 4.14
N LEU A 246 -14.51 -13.52 3.60
CA LEU A 246 -13.91 -12.97 2.39
C LEU A 246 -14.00 -14.02 1.30
N ASN A 247 -14.65 -13.68 0.19
CA ASN A 247 -14.71 -14.51 -1.01
C ASN A 247 -14.14 -13.73 -2.18
N VAL A 248 -13.06 -14.24 -2.76
CA VAL A 248 -12.38 -13.64 -3.91
C VAL A 248 -12.52 -14.60 -5.08
N GLY A 249 -13.21 -14.16 -6.13
CA GLY A 249 -13.27 -14.87 -7.41
C GLY A 249 -12.41 -14.15 -8.43
N THR A 250 -11.51 -14.86 -9.12
CA THR A 250 -10.73 -14.32 -10.24
C THR A 250 -10.84 -15.21 -11.46
N PHE A 251 -10.71 -14.60 -12.64
CA PHE A 251 -10.66 -15.32 -13.91
C PHE A 251 -9.65 -14.65 -14.83
N ASN A 252 -8.85 -15.48 -15.52
CA ASN A 252 -7.90 -15.08 -16.53
C ASN A 252 -8.32 -15.73 -17.85
N GLY A 253 -8.85 -14.92 -18.75
CA GLY A 253 -9.31 -15.32 -20.07
C GLY A 253 -8.16 -15.41 -21.08
N ARG A 254 -8.52 -15.84 -22.30
CA ARG A 254 -7.59 -16.15 -23.41
C ARG A 254 -6.51 -15.11 -23.61
N TYR A 255 -6.84 -13.82 -23.56
CA TYR A 255 -5.89 -12.73 -23.84
C TYR A 255 -5.36 -12.02 -22.59
N SER A 256 -5.54 -12.60 -21.40
CA SER A 256 -4.95 -12.06 -20.18
C SER A 256 -3.40 -12.02 -20.29
N PRO A 257 -2.74 -10.98 -19.75
CA PRO A 257 -1.28 -10.89 -19.73
C PRO A 257 -0.61 -12.11 -19.07
N THR A 258 -1.27 -12.70 -18.06
CA THR A 258 -0.79 -13.92 -17.39
C THR A 258 -0.64 -15.09 -18.36
N LEU A 259 -1.64 -15.33 -19.23
CA LEU A 259 -1.57 -16.39 -20.23
C LEU A 259 -0.63 -16.05 -21.39
N ARG A 260 -0.47 -14.76 -21.72
CA ARG A 260 0.37 -14.30 -22.84
C ARG A 260 1.83 -14.01 -22.47
N SER A 261 2.22 -14.27 -21.22
CA SER A 261 3.62 -14.17 -20.81
C SER A 261 4.50 -15.22 -21.50
N ALA A 262 5.77 -14.88 -21.75
CA ALA A 262 6.74 -15.74 -22.46
C ALA A 262 6.97 -17.13 -21.82
N SER A 263 6.58 -17.30 -20.55
CA SER A 263 6.57 -18.58 -19.83
C SER A 263 5.41 -19.52 -20.19
N GLY A 264 4.49 -19.13 -21.09
CA GLY A 264 3.41 -19.99 -21.59
C GLY A 264 2.50 -20.50 -20.47
N GLY A 265 1.59 -19.65 -19.96
CA GLY A 265 0.67 -20.04 -18.89
C GLY A 265 -0.24 -21.20 -19.32
N TYR A 266 -0.41 -22.23 -18.47
CA TYR A 266 -1.40 -23.32 -18.54
C TYR A 266 -1.92 -23.72 -19.94
N ALA A 267 -1.02 -24.00 -20.88
CA ALA A 267 -1.35 -24.36 -22.26
C ALA A 267 -2.18 -23.30 -23.03
N ASN A 268 -2.05 -22.01 -22.68
CA ASN A 268 -2.81 -20.88 -23.21
C ASN A 268 -4.33 -20.98 -23.03
N LEU A 269 -4.78 -21.79 -22.07
CA LEU A 269 -6.20 -21.98 -21.76
C LEU A 269 -6.62 -21.18 -20.52
N PRO A 270 -7.86 -20.65 -20.47
CA PRO A 270 -8.37 -19.92 -19.33
C PRO A 270 -8.32 -20.70 -18.02
N PHE A 271 -8.26 -19.95 -16.92
CA PHE A 271 -8.38 -20.49 -15.57
C PHE A 271 -9.16 -19.56 -14.65
N ALA A 272 -9.76 -20.15 -13.62
CA ALA A 272 -10.50 -19.43 -12.58
C ALA A 272 -9.99 -19.83 -11.21
N THR A 273 -10.00 -18.88 -10.28
CA THR A 273 -9.58 -19.08 -8.89
C THR A 273 -10.66 -18.59 -7.95
N ILE A 274 -10.97 -19.40 -6.94
CA ILE A 274 -11.85 -19.07 -5.83
C ILE A 274 -11.05 -19.17 -4.54
N THR A 275 -10.98 -18.07 -3.80
CA THR A 275 -10.42 -18.03 -2.45
C THR A 275 -11.53 -17.68 -1.46
N ALA A 276 -11.79 -18.56 -0.50
CA ALA A 276 -12.77 -18.35 0.56
C ALA A 276 -12.05 -18.35 1.91
N THR A 277 -12.14 -17.25 2.65
CA THR A 277 -11.56 -17.11 3.98
C THR A 277 -12.64 -16.75 4.98
N THR A 278 -12.77 -17.53 6.06
CA THR A 278 -13.57 -17.16 7.23
C THR A 278 -12.63 -16.82 8.37
N GLN A 279 -12.81 -15.65 8.97
CA GLN A 279 -12.06 -15.20 10.13
C GLN A 279 -13.05 -14.88 11.25
N SER A 280 -12.79 -15.40 12.44
CA SER A 280 -13.52 -15.06 13.65
C SER A 280 -12.62 -14.31 14.62
N THR A 281 -13.17 -13.34 15.33
CA THR A 281 -12.46 -12.58 16.36
C THR A 281 -13.36 -12.42 17.57
N LEU A 282 -12.84 -12.79 18.74
CA LEU A 282 -13.47 -12.59 20.04
C LEU A 282 -12.61 -11.63 20.83
N ASN A 283 -13.22 -10.59 21.40
CA ASN A 283 -12.60 -9.76 22.42
C ASN A 283 -13.47 -9.66 23.67
N ASN A 284 -12.83 -9.58 24.82
CA ASN A 284 -13.50 -9.29 26.08
C ASN A 284 -12.58 -8.46 26.96
N SER A 285 -13.13 -7.42 27.58
CA SER A 285 -12.42 -6.57 28.52
C SER A 285 -13.26 -6.34 29.77
N ASN A 286 -12.65 -6.53 30.92
CA ASN A 286 -13.23 -6.29 32.24
C ASN A 286 -12.39 -5.22 32.93
N VAL A 287 -13.03 -4.14 33.35
CA VAL A 287 -12.36 -2.95 33.87
C VAL A 287 -13.05 -2.49 35.15
N LEU A 288 -12.28 -2.37 36.22
CA LEU A 288 -12.67 -1.72 37.46
C LEU A 288 -12.12 -0.29 37.45
N ASP A 289 -13.00 0.70 37.52
CA ASP A 289 -12.66 2.12 37.49
C ASP A 289 -13.13 2.78 38.80
N TYR A 290 -12.21 3.48 39.47
CA TYR A 290 -12.48 4.28 40.65
C TYR A 290 -12.06 5.72 40.42
N SER A 291 -12.94 6.68 40.70
CA SER A 291 -12.61 8.10 40.67
C SER A 291 -13.25 8.84 41.85
N ASN A 292 -12.48 9.78 42.41
CA ASN A 292 -12.95 10.60 43.52
C ASN A 292 -12.25 11.97 43.54
N THR A 293 -12.88 12.94 44.19
CA THR A 293 -12.35 14.30 44.37
C THR A 293 -12.52 14.72 45.82
N ILE A 294 -11.41 15.10 46.47
CA ILE A 294 -11.36 15.52 47.87
C ILE A 294 -10.65 16.87 47.93
N GLY A 295 -11.39 17.93 48.24
CA GLY A 295 -10.87 19.30 48.19
C GLY A 295 -10.37 19.63 46.78
N LYS A 296 -9.08 19.97 46.68
CA LYS A 296 -8.39 20.27 45.41
C LYS A 296 -7.78 19.05 44.72
N HIS A 297 -7.86 17.86 45.33
CA HIS A 297 -7.24 16.65 44.80
C HIS A 297 -8.28 15.80 44.08
N ALA A 298 -8.08 15.53 42.79
CA ALA A 298 -8.82 14.49 42.09
C ALA A 298 -7.90 13.34 41.73
N PHE A 299 -8.32 12.12 42.04
CA PHE A 299 -7.56 10.91 41.75
C PHE A 299 -8.44 9.87 41.07
N GLY A 300 -7.84 9.10 40.17
CA GLY A 300 -8.47 8.00 39.47
C GLY A 300 -7.56 6.79 39.45
N VAL A 301 -8.16 5.61 39.63
CA VAL A 301 -7.49 4.32 39.53
C VAL A 301 -8.32 3.43 38.62
N LEU A 302 -7.68 2.83 37.63
CA LEU A 302 -8.29 1.86 36.74
C LEU A 302 -7.44 0.59 36.76
N LEU A 303 -8.09 -0.55 36.89
CA LEU A 303 -7.51 -1.88 36.74
C LEU A 303 -8.31 -2.66 35.71
N GLY A 304 -7.65 -3.35 34.80
CA GLY A 304 -8.33 -4.05 33.73
C GLY A 304 -7.62 -5.28 33.22
N GLU A 305 -8.43 -6.15 32.63
CA GLU A 305 -8.06 -7.37 31.94
C GLU A 305 -8.63 -7.30 30.52
N GLU A 306 -7.92 -7.90 29.57
CA GLU A 306 -8.41 -8.06 28.20
C GLU A 306 -7.92 -9.35 27.57
N ILE A 307 -8.84 -10.06 26.92
CA ILE A 307 -8.56 -11.19 26.04
C ILE A 307 -8.90 -10.82 24.60
N TYR A 308 -8.05 -11.28 23.67
CA TYR A 308 -8.29 -11.20 22.24
C TYR A 308 -7.92 -12.54 21.62
N GLN A 309 -8.82 -13.12 20.84
CA GLN A 309 -8.57 -14.33 20.07
C GLN A 309 -9.04 -14.14 18.64
N GLN A 310 -8.19 -14.53 17.69
CA GLN A 310 -8.50 -14.56 16.27
C GLN A 310 -8.25 -15.96 15.71
N THR A 311 -9.22 -16.47 14.98
CA THR A 311 -9.12 -17.75 14.26
C THR A 311 -9.38 -17.50 12.78
N SER A 312 -8.77 -18.31 11.91
CA SER A 312 -8.92 -18.17 10.47
C SER A 312 -8.90 -19.52 9.78
N LYS A 313 -9.63 -19.63 8.67
CA LYS A 313 -9.56 -20.74 7.74
C LYS A 313 -9.65 -20.17 6.34
N GLN A 314 -8.74 -20.59 5.46
CA GLN A 314 -8.74 -20.23 4.04
C GLN A 314 -8.80 -21.48 3.19
N GLN A 315 -9.61 -21.44 2.14
CA GLN A 315 -9.67 -22.42 1.08
C GLN A 315 -9.31 -21.74 -0.23
N TYR A 316 -8.44 -22.38 -1.00
CA TYR A 316 -8.00 -21.91 -2.31
C TYR A 316 -8.25 -23.01 -3.33
N ILE A 317 -8.95 -22.66 -4.41
CA ILE A 317 -9.21 -23.54 -5.53
C ILE A 317 -8.84 -22.79 -6.79
N GLN A 318 -8.06 -23.42 -7.66
CA GLN A 318 -7.81 -22.94 -9.00
C GLN A 318 -8.09 -24.08 -9.98
N THR A 319 -8.96 -23.82 -10.96
CA THR A 319 -9.21 -24.75 -12.05
C THR A 319 -8.64 -24.16 -13.32
N ASN A 320 -7.74 -24.91 -13.96
CA ASN A 320 -7.12 -24.55 -15.23
C ASN A 320 -7.75 -25.34 -16.38
N PHE A 321 -7.34 -24.97 -17.59
CA PHE A 321 -7.76 -25.63 -18.83
C PHE A 321 -9.26 -25.54 -19.08
N LEU A 322 -9.86 -24.41 -18.71
CA LEU A 322 -11.25 -24.12 -19.03
C LEU A 322 -11.42 -23.86 -20.54
N PRO A 323 -12.64 -23.99 -21.09
CA PRO A 323 -12.90 -23.71 -22.50
C PRO A 323 -12.45 -22.30 -22.91
N LEU A 324 -11.86 -22.16 -24.10
CA LEU A 324 -11.27 -20.89 -24.58
C LEU A 324 -12.23 -19.70 -24.54
N ASP A 325 -13.49 -19.93 -24.88
CA ASP A 325 -14.53 -18.88 -25.01
C ASP A 325 -15.43 -18.79 -23.78
N ILE A 326 -15.02 -19.37 -22.64
CA ILE A 326 -15.77 -19.26 -21.39
C ILE A 326 -15.69 -17.83 -20.85
N THR A 327 -16.83 -17.31 -20.39
CA THR A 327 -16.91 -16.03 -19.69
C THR A 327 -16.52 -16.20 -18.21
N ALA A 328 -16.07 -15.13 -17.55
CA ALA A 328 -15.69 -15.16 -16.14
C ALA A 328 -16.80 -15.71 -15.23
N GLU A 329 -18.05 -15.30 -15.46
CA GLU A 329 -19.22 -15.72 -14.67
C GLU A 329 -19.46 -17.23 -14.79
N ARG A 330 -19.44 -17.75 -16.02
CA ARG A 330 -19.59 -19.19 -16.31
C ARG A 330 -18.43 -20.00 -15.74
N ALA A 331 -17.21 -19.50 -15.84
CA ALA A 331 -16.01 -20.14 -15.30
C ALA A 331 -16.08 -20.28 -13.78
N LEU A 332 -16.45 -19.21 -13.06
CA LEU A 332 -16.60 -19.22 -11.61
C LEU A 332 -17.80 -20.06 -11.14
N ALA A 333 -18.87 -20.11 -11.95
CA ALA A 333 -20.05 -20.93 -11.64
C ALA A 333 -19.87 -22.42 -11.98
N ASN A 334 -18.99 -22.77 -12.93
CA ASN A 334 -18.81 -24.12 -13.46
C ASN A 334 -17.32 -24.50 -13.54
N ILE A 335 -16.61 -24.36 -12.42
CA ILE A 335 -15.18 -24.66 -12.34
C ILE A 335 -14.84 -26.12 -12.70
N ASN A 336 -15.83 -27.02 -12.76
CA ASN A 336 -15.68 -28.41 -13.17
C ASN A 336 -15.53 -28.61 -14.69
N GLN A 337 -15.63 -27.54 -15.50
CA GLN A 337 -15.47 -27.62 -16.96
C GLN A 337 -14.01 -27.68 -17.44
N GLY A 338 -13.03 -27.65 -16.53
CA GLY A 338 -11.62 -27.76 -16.89
C GLY A 338 -11.26 -29.15 -17.41
N VAL A 339 -10.72 -29.25 -18.62
CA VAL A 339 -10.36 -30.52 -19.25
C VAL A 339 -8.85 -30.58 -19.47
N LEU A 340 -8.21 -31.65 -19.00
CA LEU A 340 -6.76 -31.83 -19.17
C LEU A 340 -6.39 -31.93 -20.66
N PRO A 341 -5.47 -31.09 -21.17
CA PRO A 341 -4.92 -31.25 -22.50
C PRO A 341 -4.14 -32.57 -22.64
N PRO A 342 -3.98 -33.11 -23.86
CA PRO A 342 -3.12 -34.26 -24.11
C PRO A 342 -1.71 -34.07 -23.50
N GLY A 343 -1.23 -35.08 -22.78
CA GLY A 343 0.07 -35.03 -22.09
C GLY A 343 0.04 -34.44 -20.68
N GLN A 344 -1.09 -33.88 -20.22
CA GLN A 344 -1.28 -33.48 -18.82
C GLN A 344 -2.02 -34.59 -18.06
N THR A 345 -1.50 -34.97 -16.89
CA THR A 345 -2.08 -36.04 -16.04
C THR A 345 -2.81 -35.51 -14.82
N SER A 346 -2.69 -34.22 -14.50
CA SER A 346 -3.36 -33.58 -13.36
C SER A 346 -3.51 -32.07 -13.56
N GLN A 347 -4.37 -31.45 -12.75
CA GLN A 347 -4.43 -29.99 -12.64
C GLN A 347 -3.10 -29.47 -12.06
N PRO A 348 -2.51 -28.41 -12.63
CA PRO A 348 -1.20 -27.91 -12.22
C PRO A 348 -1.23 -27.23 -10.85
N VAL A 349 -2.42 -26.87 -10.36
CA VAL A 349 -2.64 -26.32 -9.03
C VAL A 349 -3.70 -27.14 -8.34
N LEU A 350 -3.32 -27.75 -7.21
CA LEU A 350 -4.23 -28.55 -6.39
C LEU A 350 -5.00 -27.65 -5.42
N PRO A 351 -6.24 -28.00 -5.04
CA PRO A 351 -6.96 -27.30 -3.98
C PRO A 351 -6.18 -27.32 -2.67
N GLN A 352 -6.19 -26.20 -1.95
CA GLN A 352 -5.47 -26.03 -0.69
C GLN A 352 -6.42 -25.58 0.40
N THR A 353 -6.22 -26.10 1.62
CA THR A 353 -6.85 -25.58 2.84
C THR A 353 -5.75 -25.14 3.79
N SER A 354 -5.85 -23.90 4.27
CA SER A 354 -4.97 -23.34 5.30
C SER A 354 -5.80 -23.09 6.55
N ILE A 355 -5.33 -23.62 7.68
CA ILE A 355 -5.88 -23.37 9.01
C ILE A 355 -4.72 -22.86 9.87
N PRO A 356 -4.46 -21.54 9.86
CA PRO A 356 -3.44 -20.96 10.71
C PRO A 356 -3.71 -21.26 12.19
N ALA A 357 -2.64 -21.22 12.99
CA ALA A 357 -2.78 -21.28 14.43
C ALA A 357 -3.61 -20.10 14.96
N ASP A 358 -4.34 -20.32 16.05
CA ASP A 358 -5.10 -19.25 16.68
C ASP A 358 -4.15 -18.20 17.27
N TYR A 359 -4.38 -16.95 16.89
CA TYR A 359 -3.71 -15.82 17.51
C TYR A 359 -4.44 -15.44 18.80
N ARG A 360 -3.70 -15.42 19.92
CA ARG A 360 -4.22 -15.08 21.24
C ARG A 360 -3.38 -13.99 21.90
N LEU A 361 -4.06 -13.05 22.54
CA LEU A 361 -3.51 -12.10 23.50
C LEU A 361 -4.28 -12.18 24.81
N LEU A 362 -3.54 -12.16 25.91
CA LEU A 362 -4.05 -11.94 27.26
C LEU A 362 -3.31 -10.75 27.84
N SER A 363 -4.05 -9.77 28.35
CA SER A 363 -3.50 -8.50 28.79
C SER A 363 -4.01 -8.15 30.18
N GLY A 364 -3.11 -7.64 31.04
CA GLY A 364 -3.45 -6.98 32.29
C GLY A 364 -2.94 -5.55 32.26
N PHE A 365 -3.74 -4.59 32.71
CA PHE A 365 -3.36 -3.18 32.67
C PHE A 365 -3.91 -2.37 33.84
N GLY A 366 -3.20 -1.31 34.18
CA GLY A 366 -3.60 -0.35 35.19
C GLY A 366 -3.28 1.08 34.77
N ARG A 367 -4.08 2.02 35.29
CA ARG A 367 -3.88 3.46 35.12
C ARG A 367 -4.15 4.19 36.42
N LEU A 368 -3.26 5.11 36.76
CA LEU A 368 -3.39 6.05 37.85
C LEU A 368 -3.48 7.46 37.25
N THR A 369 -4.47 8.24 37.65
CA THR A 369 -4.56 9.66 37.32
C THR A 369 -4.60 10.48 38.60
N TYR A 370 -3.94 11.62 38.59
CA TYR A 370 -3.95 12.56 39.70
C TYR A 370 -3.95 13.98 39.16
N SER A 371 -4.75 14.84 39.78
CA SER A 371 -4.72 16.28 39.52
C SER A 371 -4.86 17.06 40.81
N TYR A 372 -4.08 18.13 40.94
CA TYR A 372 -4.16 19.08 42.04
C TYR A 372 -4.60 20.45 41.52
N ASP A 373 -5.78 20.91 41.94
CA ASP A 373 -6.39 22.20 41.58
C ASP A 373 -6.45 22.46 40.07
N ASP A 374 -6.46 21.36 39.27
CA ASP A 374 -6.23 21.31 37.82
C ASP A 374 -4.94 22.01 37.33
N LYS A 375 -3.99 22.27 38.22
CA LYS A 375 -2.69 22.91 37.92
C LYS A 375 -1.65 21.88 37.53
N TYR A 376 -1.49 20.86 38.38
CA TYR A 376 -0.54 19.77 38.18
C TYR A 376 -1.32 18.51 37.86
N LEU A 377 -1.10 17.96 36.68
CA LEU A 377 -1.76 16.74 36.21
C LEU A 377 -0.71 15.66 36.04
N PHE A 378 -0.99 14.47 36.54
CA PHE A 378 -0.13 13.30 36.40
C PHE A 378 -0.95 12.09 35.96
N THR A 379 -0.39 11.27 35.08
CA THR A 379 -0.93 9.96 34.71
C THR A 379 0.20 8.95 34.69
N GLY A 380 0.00 7.80 35.33
CA GLY A 380 0.87 6.64 35.21
C GLY A 380 0.10 5.46 34.64
N THR A 381 0.72 4.67 33.77
CA THR A 381 0.15 3.46 33.19
C THR A 381 1.14 2.32 33.23
N LEU A 382 0.64 1.10 33.39
CA LEU A 382 1.41 -0.12 33.20
C LEU A 382 0.52 -1.16 32.53
N ARG A 383 1.02 -1.77 31.46
CA ARG A 383 0.35 -2.87 30.77
C ARG A 383 1.31 -4.05 30.63
N ALA A 384 0.80 -5.26 30.82
CA ALA A 384 1.49 -6.52 30.59
C ALA A 384 0.70 -7.34 29.56
N ASP A 385 1.29 -7.61 28.39
CA ASP A 385 0.63 -8.32 27.30
C ASP A 385 1.32 -9.65 27.01
N GLY A 386 0.58 -10.75 27.10
CA GLY A 386 1.00 -12.10 26.75
C GLY A 386 0.54 -12.49 25.36
N SER A 387 1.45 -12.82 24.44
CA SER A 387 1.11 -13.26 23.08
C SER A 387 1.42 -14.74 22.82
N SER A 388 0.52 -15.42 22.10
CA SER A 388 0.74 -16.80 21.61
C SER A 388 1.92 -16.93 20.64
N LYS A 389 2.35 -15.82 20.01
CA LYS A 389 3.40 -15.78 18.98
C LYS A 389 4.82 -15.96 19.51
N PHE A 390 5.02 -15.77 20.80
CA PHE A 390 6.34 -15.86 21.44
C PHE A 390 6.50 -17.16 22.25
N PRO A 391 7.74 -17.67 22.38
CA PRO A 391 8.08 -18.86 23.16
C PRO A 391 7.85 -18.64 24.66
N ALA A 392 7.80 -19.73 25.43
CA ALA A 392 7.79 -19.67 26.89
C ALA A 392 8.99 -18.86 27.40
N GLY A 393 8.79 -18.02 28.42
CA GLY A 393 9.78 -17.06 28.91
C GLY A 393 9.68 -15.66 28.27
N ASN A 394 9.35 -15.57 26.98
CA ASN A 394 9.23 -14.28 26.25
C ASN A 394 7.78 -13.91 25.89
N LYS A 395 6.78 -14.68 26.36
CA LYS A 395 5.37 -14.45 26.05
C LYS A 395 4.87 -13.07 26.46
N VAL A 396 5.29 -12.62 27.65
CA VAL A 396 4.78 -11.40 28.30
C VAL A 396 5.74 -10.23 28.07
N GLY A 397 5.23 -9.15 27.49
CA GLY A 397 5.90 -7.85 27.40
C GLY A 397 5.34 -6.85 28.41
N TYR A 398 6.19 -5.98 28.96
CA TYR A 398 5.80 -4.94 29.92
C TYR A 398 5.97 -3.54 29.33
N PHE A 399 4.90 -2.75 29.42
CA PHE A 399 4.73 -1.50 28.69
C PHE A 399 4.30 -0.38 29.65
N PRO A 400 5.25 0.22 30.39
CA PRO A 400 4.97 1.34 31.28
C PRO A 400 4.83 2.66 30.50
N GLY A 401 4.07 3.59 31.06
CA GLY A 401 3.97 4.97 30.59
C GLY A 401 3.73 5.93 31.74
N ALA A 402 4.15 7.18 31.54
CA ALA A 402 3.90 8.27 32.47
C ALA A 402 3.76 9.58 31.69
N SER A 403 2.86 10.44 32.15
CA SER A 403 2.75 11.81 31.66
C SER A 403 2.51 12.78 32.79
N ALA A 404 3.04 13.97 32.64
CA ALA A 404 2.83 15.08 33.54
C ALA A 404 2.47 16.33 32.72
N ALA A 405 1.58 17.16 33.25
CA ALA A 405 1.30 18.46 32.68
C ALA A 405 1.19 19.52 33.77
N TRP A 406 1.70 20.71 33.48
CA TRP A 406 1.62 21.87 34.34
C TRP A 406 0.89 23.00 33.61
N ARG A 407 -0.26 23.39 34.14
CA ARG A 407 -1.07 24.49 33.65
C ARG A 407 -0.63 25.79 34.33
N ILE A 408 0.38 26.42 33.76
CA ILE A 408 1.00 27.67 34.23
C ILE A 408 -0.02 28.81 34.33
N SER A 409 -0.99 28.87 33.40
CA SER A 409 -2.07 29.88 33.40
C SER A 409 -2.91 29.91 34.68
N LYS A 410 -2.93 28.82 35.46
CA LYS A 410 -3.66 28.75 36.74
C LYS A 410 -2.82 29.20 37.94
N GLU A 411 -1.54 29.54 37.75
CA GLU A 411 -0.68 30.01 38.83
C GLU A 411 -0.99 31.46 39.22
N GLU A 412 -0.91 31.77 40.52
CA GLU A 412 -1.24 33.11 41.03
C GLU A 412 -0.34 34.19 40.39
N PHE A 413 0.93 33.88 40.17
CA PHE A 413 1.87 34.80 39.53
C PHE A 413 1.57 35.07 38.05
N PHE A 414 0.79 34.20 37.39
CA PHE A 414 0.49 34.29 35.96
C PHE A 414 -0.87 34.96 35.68
N LYS A 415 -1.75 35.05 36.68
CA LYS A 415 -3.10 35.62 36.53
C LYS A 415 -3.14 37.06 36.05
N SER A 416 -2.06 37.82 36.19
CA SER A 416 -1.95 39.19 35.69
C SER A 416 -1.90 39.29 34.16
N ILE A 417 -1.60 38.21 33.44
CA ILE A 417 -1.46 38.19 31.98
C ILE A 417 -2.80 37.83 31.32
N THR A 418 -3.69 38.81 31.19
CA THR A 418 -5.06 38.60 30.65
C THR A 418 -5.12 38.23 29.16
N ALA A 419 -4.05 38.52 28.41
CA ALA A 419 -3.95 38.14 26.99
C ALA A 419 -3.84 36.62 26.79
N VAL A 420 -3.37 35.88 27.80
CA VAL A 420 -3.20 34.43 27.77
C VAL A 420 -4.39 33.77 28.47
N SER A 421 -5.16 33.00 27.72
CA SER A 421 -6.32 32.26 28.23
C SER A 421 -5.93 30.92 28.85
N ASP A 422 -4.96 30.22 28.26
CA ASP A 422 -4.39 28.99 28.83
C ASP A 422 -2.94 28.84 28.41
N LEU A 423 -2.09 28.36 29.31
CA LEU A 423 -0.71 27.98 29.02
C LEU A 423 -0.43 26.70 29.79
N LYS A 424 -0.09 25.65 29.06
CA LYS A 424 0.13 24.32 29.63
C LYS A 424 1.37 23.67 29.01
N LEU A 425 2.29 23.26 29.87
CA LEU A 425 3.45 22.45 29.50
C LEU A 425 3.09 20.96 29.70
N ARG A 426 3.47 20.09 28.77
CA ARG A 426 3.24 18.65 28.78
C ARG A 426 4.55 17.91 28.63
N LEU A 427 4.74 16.85 29.40
CA LEU A 427 5.84 15.89 29.25
C LEU A 427 5.24 14.49 29.27
N SER A 428 5.66 13.62 28.35
CA SER A 428 5.25 12.22 28.36
C SER A 428 6.35 11.25 27.97
N TYR A 429 6.25 10.05 28.52
CA TYR A 429 7.09 8.90 28.26
C TYR A 429 6.19 7.67 28.16
N GLY A 430 6.41 6.81 27.17
CA GLY A 430 5.65 5.57 27.06
C GLY A 430 6.41 4.50 26.30
N ARG A 431 6.24 3.24 26.70
CA ARG A 431 6.72 2.08 25.94
C ARG A 431 5.52 1.31 25.39
N ALA A 432 5.59 0.89 24.14
CA ALA A 432 4.58 0.06 23.48
C ALA A 432 5.24 -1.14 22.78
N GLY A 433 4.54 -2.27 22.74
CA GLY A 433 5.02 -3.50 22.12
C GLY A 433 4.44 -3.74 20.73
N ASN A 434 5.21 -4.41 19.88
CA ASN A 434 4.78 -4.95 18.59
C ASN A 434 5.07 -6.46 18.54
N ASN A 435 4.08 -7.23 18.08
CA ASN A 435 4.15 -8.68 17.91
C ASN A 435 3.66 -9.14 16.52
N ARG A 436 3.69 -8.25 15.52
CA ARG A 436 3.20 -8.52 14.15
C ARG A 436 4.13 -9.44 13.37
N ILE A 437 4.27 -10.68 13.84
CA ILE A 437 5.01 -11.78 13.23
C ILE A 437 4.07 -12.95 12.96
N ASN A 438 4.52 -13.94 12.19
CA ASN A 438 3.74 -15.18 12.00
C ASN A 438 3.72 -16.02 13.28
N ASP A 439 2.72 -16.87 13.42
CA ASP A 439 2.58 -17.74 14.59
C ASP A 439 3.66 -18.83 14.63
N PHE A 440 4.07 -19.22 15.83
CA PHE A 440 4.98 -20.34 16.09
C PHE A 440 6.34 -20.30 15.40
N LEU A 441 6.86 -19.13 15.01
CA LEU A 441 8.21 -18.99 14.44
C LEU A 441 9.34 -19.38 15.41
N TYR A 442 9.03 -19.69 16.67
CA TYR A 442 9.93 -20.28 17.64
C TYR A 442 10.03 -21.82 17.55
N ASN A 443 9.17 -22.47 16.77
CA ASN A 443 9.16 -23.90 16.48
C ASN A 443 9.56 -24.16 15.03
N GLN A 444 10.10 -25.35 14.75
CA GLN A 444 10.31 -25.78 13.36
C GLN A 444 8.98 -26.17 12.74
N LEU A 445 8.54 -25.39 11.75
CA LEU A 445 7.30 -25.61 11.02
C LEU A 445 7.57 -26.34 9.71
N TYR A 446 6.62 -27.18 9.31
CA TYR A 446 6.61 -27.89 8.04
C TYR A 446 5.33 -27.59 7.28
N THR A 447 5.43 -27.36 5.97
CA THR A 447 4.27 -27.36 5.09
C THR A 447 4.15 -28.75 4.49
N ALA A 448 2.98 -29.37 4.67
CA ALA A 448 2.68 -30.66 4.05
C ALA A 448 2.32 -30.48 2.57
N GLY A 449 2.80 -31.39 1.73
CA GLY A 449 2.43 -31.49 0.32
C GLY A 449 3.04 -30.46 -0.62
N ASN A 450 4.05 -29.70 -0.18
CA ASN A 450 4.75 -28.71 -1.00
C ASN A 450 6.11 -29.18 -1.53
N ALA A 451 6.54 -30.40 -1.18
CA ALA A 451 7.81 -30.98 -1.61
C ALA A 451 7.55 -32.26 -2.43
N PRO A 452 7.12 -32.15 -3.70
CA PRO A 452 6.91 -33.31 -4.55
C PRO A 452 8.24 -34.03 -4.77
N TYR A 453 8.23 -35.35 -4.64
CA TYR A 453 9.40 -36.19 -4.86
C TYR A 453 9.02 -37.41 -5.71
N ALA A 454 9.85 -37.77 -6.67
CA ALA A 454 9.59 -38.91 -7.54
C ALA A 454 10.09 -40.21 -6.90
N LEU A 455 9.16 -41.08 -6.50
CA LEU A 455 9.46 -42.43 -6.01
C LEU A 455 8.70 -43.46 -6.83
N ASN A 456 9.38 -44.52 -7.27
CA ASN A 456 8.78 -45.64 -7.98
C ASN A 456 7.91 -45.19 -9.18
N HIS A 457 8.40 -44.22 -9.96
CA HIS A 457 7.68 -43.61 -11.10
C HIS A 457 6.36 -42.90 -10.75
N THR A 458 6.17 -42.55 -9.48
CA THR A 458 5.02 -41.77 -9.00
C THR A 458 5.50 -40.54 -8.23
N ILE A 459 4.77 -39.43 -8.33
CA ILE A 459 5.05 -38.26 -7.50
C ILE A 459 4.39 -38.48 -6.14
N VAL A 460 5.20 -38.56 -5.10
CA VAL A 460 4.73 -38.51 -3.72
C VAL A 460 4.86 -37.10 -3.18
N LEU A 461 3.87 -36.68 -2.40
CA LEU A 461 3.85 -35.36 -1.80
C LEU A 461 4.53 -35.43 -0.42
N GLY A 462 5.74 -34.87 -0.33
CA GLY A 462 6.48 -34.69 0.92
C GLY A 462 6.16 -33.37 1.62
N SER A 463 6.77 -33.21 2.80
CA SER A 463 6.71 -31.98 3.59
C SER A 463 8.08 -31.32 3.63
N SER A 464 8.14 -29.99 3.56
CA SER A 464 9.38 -29.24 3.72
C SER A 464 9.28 -28.21 4.85
N ALA A 465 10.43 -27.93 5.47
CA ALA A 465 10.53 -26.88 6.47
C ALA A 465 10.31 -25.50 5.83
N THR A 466 9.52 -24.64 6.47
CA THR A 466 9.13 -23.34 5.89
C THR A 466 10.02 -22.18 6.30
N SER A 467 10.58 -22.23 7.51
CA SER A 467 11.40 -21.17 8.08
C SER A 467 12.33 -21.74 9.15
N LEU A 468 13.49 -21.11 9.33
CA LEU A 468 14.39 -21.44 10.44
C LEU A 468 13.79 -20.93 11.76
N ALA A 469 13.56 -21.83 12.71
CA ALA A 469 12.96 -21.51 14.00
C ALA A 469 13.89 -20.63 14.87
N ASN A 470 13.33 -19.70 15.63
CA ASN A 470 14.07 -18.90 16.60
C ASN A 470 13.43 -18.97 18.01
N PRO A 471 13.97 -19.79 18.93
CA PRO A 471 13.42 -19.97 20.27
C PRO A 471 13.61 -18.76 21.19
N ASN A 472 14.31 -17.70 20.74
CA ASN A 472 14.60 -16.50 21.51
C ASN A 472 13.75 -15.29 21.08
N LEU A 473 12.77 -15.47 20.19
CA LEU A 473 11.89 -14.39 19.75
C LEU A 473 11.20 -13.71 20.94
N LYS A 474 11.14 -12.37 20.89
CA LYS A 474 10.51 -11.52 21.90
C LYS A 474 9.84 -10.31 21.24
N TRP A 475 9.13 -9.53 22.05
CA TRP A 475 8.46 -8.30 21.61
C TRP A 475 9.45 -7.26 21.06
N GLU A 476 9.09 -6.67 19.92
CA GLU A 476 9.69 -5.41 19.47
C GLU A 476 9.10 -4.27 20.32
N SER A 477 9.93 -3.31 20.74
CA SER A 477 9.51 -2.25 21.68
C SER A 477 9.76 -0.87 21.10
N THR A 478 8.76 -0.01 21.13
CA THR A 478 8.91 1.43 20.84
C THR A 478 8.80 2.23 22.12
N THR A 479 9.80 3.06 22.41
CA THR A 479 9.79 4.04 23.49
C THR A 479 9.60 5.43 22.92
N SER A 480 8.50 6.08 23.29
CA SER A 480 8.18 7.45 22.91
C SER A 480 8.49 8.41 24.04
N ARG A 481 9.12 9.54 23.70
CA ARG A 481 9.30 10.70 24.60
C ARG A 481 8.80 11.94 23.89
N ASP A 482 8.02 12.75 24.59
CA ASP A 482 7.38 13.93 24.02
C ASP A 482 7.36 15.08 25.03
N LEU A 483 7.66 16.29 24.55
CA LEU A 483 7.57 17.54 25.28
C LEU A 483 6.71 18.51 24.46
N GLY A 484 5.59 18.93 25.04
CA GLY A 484 4.59 19.76 24.37
C GLY A 484 4.27 21.05 25.10
N VAL A 485 3.94 22.10 24.36
CA VAL A 485 3.39 23.35 24.88
C VAL A 485 2.07 23.62 24.19
N ASP A 486 1.02 23.88 24.97
CA ASP A 486 -0.26 24.38 24.50
C ASP A 486 -0.46 25.81 25.00
N LEU A 487 -0.74 26.74 24.10
CA LEU A 487 -0.99 28.14 24.37
C LEU A 487 -2.32 28.57 23.75
N SER A 488 -3.20 29.16 24.54
CA SER A 488 -4.43 29.80 24.08
C SER A 488 -4.39 31.27 24.46
N LEU A 489 -4.70 32.14 23.50
CA LEU A 489 -4.66 33.60 23.63
C LEU A 489 -6.03 34.21 23.30
N LEU A 490 -6.27 35.42 23.82
CA LEU A 490 -7.38 36.30 23.44
C LEU A 490 -8.76 35.61 23.55
N ASN A 491 -9.05 35.03 24.72
CA ASN A 491 -10.25 34.24 25.00
C ASN A 491 -10.39 33.03 24.06
N ASN A 492 -9.29 32.28 23.91
CA ASN A 492 -9.16 31.12 23.03
C ASN A 492 -9.35 31.42 21.53
N ARG A 493 -9.26 32.70 21.12
CA ARG A 493 -9.37 33.09 19.71
C ARG A 493 -8.16 32.66 18.89
N VAL A 494 -6.99 32.54 19.50
CA VAL A 494 -5.77 32.00 18.87
C VAL A 494 -5.23 30.89 19.76
N GLN A 495 -4.98 29.74 19.17
CA GLN A 495 -4.50 28.53 19.84
C GLN A 495 -3.27 28.03 19.10
N PHE A 496 -2.19 27.83 19.85
CA PHE A 496 -0.93 27.34 19.33
C PHE A 496 -0.49 26.12 20.14
N THR A 497 -0.13 25.06 19.44
CA THR A 497 0.43 23.85 20.02
C THR A 497 1.76 23.55 19.33
N ALA A 498 2.77 23.22 20.12
CA ALA A 498 4.07 22.77 19.65
C ALA A 498 4.50 21.53 20.42
N ASP A 499 4.90 20.47 19.72
CA ASP A 499 5.36 19.21 20.31
C ASP A 499 6.72 18.83 19.70
N ILE A 500 7.69 18.50 20.56
CA ILE A 500 8.96 17.90 20.15
C ILE A 500 9.04 16.48 20.69
N TYR A 501 9.31 15.53 19.80
CA TYR A 501 9.33 14.11 20.17
C TYR A 501 10.62 13.40 19.75
N TYR A 502 10.93 12.34 20.50
CA TYR A 502 12.01 11.41 20.20
C TYR A 502 11.58 9.97 20.50
N ASN A 503 11.28 9.23 19.44
CA ASN A 503 10.85 7.84 19.52
C ASN A 503 12.02 6.92 19.16
N THR A 504 12.18 5.82 19.88
CA THR A 504 13.18 4.79 19.57
C THR A 504 12.50 3.43 19.56
N THR A 505 12.69 2.67 18.49
CA THR A 505 12.24 1.28 18.41
C THR A 505 13.45 0.37 18.50
N THR A 506 13.41 -0.59 19.41
CA THR A 506 14.49 -1.56 19.67
C THR A 506 13.96 -2.98 19.52
N ASP A 507 14.88 -3.93 19.37
CA ASP A 507 14.57 -5.35 19.20
C ASP A 507 13.70 -5.59 17.94
N LEU A 508 14.01 -4.90 16.84
CA LEU A 508 13.21 -4.97 15.62
C LEU A 508 13.10 -6.42 15.13
N LEU A 509 11.90 -6.82 14.74
CA LEU A 509 11.64 -8.19 14.25
C LEU A 509 11.93 -8.25 12.74
N LEU A 510 13.18 -8.55 12.38
CA LEU A 510 13.69 -8.51 11.00
C LEU A 510 14.20 -9.88 10.53
N ASN A 511 14.03 -10.17 9.24
CA ASN A 511 14.63 -11.34 8.60
C ASN A 511 16.12 -11.08 8.39
N LYS A 512 16.96 -11.70 9.23
CA LYS A 512 18.41 -11.67 9.11
C LYS A 512 18.87 -12.71 8.09
N PRO A 513 19.65 -12.37 7.07
CA PRO A 513 20.27 -13.36 6.20
C PRO A 513 21.10 -14.36 7.01
N VAL A 514 21.00 -15.65 6.68
CA VAL A 514 21.80 -16.72 7.29
C VAL A 514 22.54 -17.51 6.21
N PRO A 515 23.66 -18.17 6.53
CA PRO A 515 24.39 -18.98 5.56
C PRO A 515 23.50 -20.07 4.92
N PRO A 516 23.43 -20.15 3.57
CA PRO A 516 22.53 -21.07 2.87
C PRO A 516 22.76 -22.57 3.17
N PHE A 517 23.94 -22.97 3.66
CA PHE A 517 24.22 -24.36 4.02
C PHE A 517 23.31 -24.90 5.14
N LEU A 518 22.63 -24.01 5.88
CA LEU A 518 21.62 -24.38 6.87
C LEU A 518 20.30 -24.84 6.22
N GLY A 519 20.16 -24.73 4.90
CA GLY A 519 18.91 -25.00 4.18
C GLY A 519 17.93 -23.82 4.16
N TYR A 520 18.35 -22.65 4.65
CA TYR A 520 17.54 -21.43 4.73
C TYR A 520 18.33 -20.21 4.27
N THR A 521 17.65 -19.19 3.75
CA THR A 521 18.28 -17.93 3.32
C THR A 521 18.20 -16.83 4.37
N SER A 522 17.27 -16.93 5.34
CA SER A 522 17.14 -15.98 6.45
C SER A 522 16.47 -16.61 7.68
N GLN A 523 16.55 -15.90 8.81
CA GLN A 523 15.85 -16.20 10.05
C GLN A 523 15.26 -14.92 10.64
N LEU A 524 14.03 -14.96 11.13
CA LEU A 524 13.44 -13.84 11.86
C LEU A 524 14.12 -13.70 13.23
N GLN A 525 14.66 -12.51 13.53
CA GLN A 525 15.37 -12.23 14.78
C GLN A 525 15.01 -10.84 15.32
N ASN A 526 15.17 -10.67 16.63
CA ASN A 526 15.10 -9.36 17.29
C ASN A 526 16.45 -8.64 17.13
N ILE A 527 16.65 -7.93 16.02
CA ILE A 527 17.91 -7.28 15.69
C ILE A 527 17.70 -5.84 15.25
N GLY A 528 18.64 -4.97 15.61
CA GLY A 528 18.63 -3.58 15.18
C GLY A 528 17.69 -2.67 15.96
N SER A 529 17.78 -1.40 15.62
CA SER A 529 17.01 -0.32 16.23
C SER A 529 16.89 0.86 15.29
N THR A 530 15.79 1.59 15.41
CA THR A 530 15.53 2.83 14.68
C THR A 530 15.13 3.93 15.65
N SER A 531 15.35 5.17 15.25
CA SER A 531 14.83 6.34 15.94
C SER A 531 14.08 7.24 14.98
N ASN A 532 13.13 8.00 15.53
CA ASN A 532 12.36 8.99 14.80
C ASN A 532 12.20 10.22 15.68
N LYS A 533 12.62 11.39 15.19
CA LYS A 533 12.51 12.65 15.91
C LYS A 533 11.85 13.71 15.06
N GLY A 534 11.10 14.59 15.71
CA GLY A 534 10.40 15.62 14.98
C GLY A 534 9.89 16.76 15.84
N LEU A 535 9.36 17.75 15.12
CA LEU A 535 8.68 18.93 15.65
C LEU A 535 7.32 19.02 14.95
N GLU A 536 6.25 19.11 15.73
CA GLU A 536 4.89 19.35 15.24
C GLU A 536 4.40 20.69 15.75
N LEU A 537 3.82 21.48 14.85
CA LEU A 537 3.29 22.80 15.13
C LEU A 537 1.86 22.87 14.61
N GLN A 538 0.96 23.42 15.40
CA GLN A 538 -0.40 23.74 14.98
C GLN A 538 -0.78 25.13 15.46
N LEU A 539 -1.31 25.94 14.55
CA LEU A 539 -1.90 27.24 14.84
C LEU A 539 -3.34 27.24 14.36
N SER A 540 -4.28 27.45 15.26
CA SER A 540 -5.68 27.65 14.94
C SER A 540 -6.14 29.02 15.44
N GLY A 541 -6.98 29.70 14.68
CA GLY A 541 -7.58 30.93 15.17
C GLY A 541 -8.79 31.40 14.37
N THR A 542 -9.69 32.10 15.05
CA THR A 542 -10.83 32.77 14.42
C THR A 542 -10.38 34.16 13.98
N ALA A 543 -9.91 34.27 12.74
CA ALA A 543 -9.36 35.52 12.19
C ALA A 543 -10.42 36.63 12.16
N VAL A 544 -11.65 36.31 11.76
CA VAL A 544 -12.78 37.24 11.73
C VAL A 544 -13.99 36.63 12.44
N GLN A 545 -14.62 37.40 13.32
CA GLN A 545 -15.88 37.02 13.96
C GLN A 545 -16.80 38.24 14.02
N THR A 546 -17.88 38.19 13.26
CA THR A 546 -18.94 39.20 13.22
C THR A 546 -20.29 38.51 13.41
N ALA A 547 -21.40 39.26 13.50
CA ALA A 547 -22.73 38.69 13.68
C ALA A 547 -23.16 37.73 12.54
N ASN A 548 -22.72 38.00 11.30
CA ASN A 548 -23.17 37.28 10.10
C ASN A 548 -22.05 36.52 9.39
N PHE A 549 -20.82 36.57 9.90
CA PHE A 549 -19.67 35.97 9.25
C PHE A 549 -18.58 35.60 10.26
N THR A 550 -18.13 34.36 10.19
CA THR A 550 -17.02 33.83 10.98
C THR A 550 -16.02 33.18 10.02
N TRP A 551 -14.75 33.56 10.15
CA TRP A 551 -13.65 32.95 9.43
C TRP A 551 -12.64 32.37 10.41
N SER A 552 -12.47 31.06 10.35
CA SER A 552 -11.49 30.32 11.13
C SER A 552 -10.41 29.75 10.21
N ILE A 553 -9.17 29.85 10.67
CA ILE A 553 -7.97 29.38 9.98
C ILE A 553 -7.31 28.38 10.90
N THR A 554 -6.95 27.22 10.35
CA THR A 554 -6.08 26.24 11.01
C THR A 554 -4.94 25.90 10.07
N ALA A 555 -3.72 26.10 10.54
CA ALA A 555 -2.49 25.75 9.86
C ALA A 555 -1.70 24.76 10.73
N ASN A 556 -1.00 23.82 10.10
CA ASN A 556 -0.08 22.92 10.78
C ASN A 556 1.20 22.75 9.97
N ALA A 557 2.29 22.41 10.66
CA ALA A 557 3.57 22.04 10.05
C ALA A 557 4.18 20.89 10.87
N SER A 558 4.75 19.91 10.18
CA SER A 558 5.41 18.76 10.82
C SER A 558 6.75 18.52 10.14
N PHE A 559 7.78 18.31 10.97
CA PHE A 559 9.14 17.98 10.53
C PHE A 559 9.52 16.67 11.18
N ASN A 560 9.81 15.65 10.37
CA ASN A 560 10.14 14.33 10.87
C ASN A 560 11.42 13.79 10.22
N ARG A 561 12.30 13.20 11.03
CA ARG A 561 13.52 12.54 10.55
C ARG A 561 13.73 11.20 11.25
N GLY A 562 13.63 10.13 10.46
CA GLY A 562 13.99 8.78 10.86
C GLY A 562 15.48 8.50 10.71
N ARG A 563 16.00 7.60 11.53
CA ARG A 563 17.39 7.12 11.49
C ARG A 563 17.46 5.65 11.88
N ILE A 564 18.25 4.86 11.15
CA ILE A 564 18.66 3.52 11.56
C ILE A 564 19.78 3.68 12.58
N GLU A 565 19.59 3.20 13.80
CA GLU A 565 20.58 3.27 14.87
C GLU A 565 21.47 2.03 14.90
N SER A 566 20.91 0.86 14.56
CA SER A 566 21.65 -0.40 14.44
C SER A 566 20.93 -1.37 13.49
N LEU A 567 21.68 -2.21 12.79
CA LEU A 567 21.16 -3.34 12.00
C LEU A 567 21.50 -4.70 12.66
N GLY A 568 22.03 -4.70 13.88
CA GLY A 568 22.54 -5.89 14.57
C GLY A 568 24.07 -6.04 14.46
N ASP A 569 24.61 -7.02 15.19
CA ASP A 569 26.05 -7.17 15.44
C ASP A 569 26.90 -7.18 14.16
N GLY A 570 27.78 -6.17 14.03
CA GLY A 570 28.76 -6.04 12.95
C GLY A 570 28.20 -5.57 11.60
N GLN A 571 26.88 -5.35 11.49
CA GLN A 571 26.26 -4.97 10.23
C GLN A 571 26.02 -3.46 10.15
N ASN A 572 26.77 -2.78 9.28
CA ASN A 572 26.60 -1.34 9.03
C ASN A 572 25.62 -1.06 7.88
N GLU A 573 25.50 -1.99 6.93
CA GLU A 573 24.63 -1.84 5.76
C GLU A 573 23.92 -3.17 5.41
N ILE A 574 22.69 -3.08 4.93
CA ILE A 574 22.00 -4.14 4.20
C ILE A 574 21.86 -3.67 2.75
N LEU A 575 22.67 -4.26 1.87
CA LEU A 575 22.60 -4.08 0.43
C LEU A 575 21.58 -5.05 -0.19
N GLY A 576 21.15 -4.77 -1.42
CA GLY A 576 20.31 -5.69 -2.18
C GLY A 576 18.84 -5.73 -1.76
N ILE A 577 18.32 -4.60 -1.29
CA ILE A 577 16.87 -4.41 -1.17
C ILE A 577 16.35 -4.08 -2.57
N ASN A 578 15.38 -4.85 -3.04
CA ASN A 578 14.83 -4.77 -4.38
C ASN A 578 13.41 -4.21 -4.33
N SER A 579 13.11 -3.15 -5.10
CA SER A 579 11.76 -2.59 -5.25
C SER A 579 10.81 -3.47 -6.09
N GLY A 580 11.36 -4.35 -6.92
CA GLY A 580 10.66 -5.15 -7.91
C GLY A 580 10.17 -4.36 -9.13
N TRP A 581 10.45 -3.06 -9.22
CA TRP A 581 9.97 -2.18 -10.29
C TRP A 581 10.41 -2.65 -11.68
N ALA A 582 11.66 -3.11 -11.80
CA ALA A 582 12.23 -3.59 -13.06
C ALA A 582 12.19 -5.13 -13.19
N GLY A 583 11.33 -5.80 -12.41
CA GLY A 583 11.32 -7.26 -12.30
C GLY A 583 12.68 -7.76 -11.78
N THR A 584 13.29 -8.71 -12.51
CA THR A 584 14.60 -9.27 -12.16
C THR A 584 15.79 -8.47 -12.71
N ASN A 585 15.55 -7.43 -13.52
CA ASN A 585 16.63 -6.68 -14.19
C ASN A 585 17.41 -5.76 -13.25
N ILE A 586 16.81 -5.35 -12.13
CA ILE A 586 17.47 -4.55 -11.10
C ILE A 586 17.29 -5.30 -9.78
N ALA A 587 18.40 -5.77 -9.21
CA ALA A 587 18.40 -6.58 -8.00
C ALA A 587 18.68 -5.78 -6.72
N GLN A 588 19.25 -4.58 -6.84
CA GLN A 588 19.71 -3.77 -5.71
C GLN A 588 19.51 -2.27 -5.99
N ASP A 589 18.32 -1.75 -5.74
CA ASP A 589 17.98 -0.32 -5.92
C ASP A 589 17.71 0.42 -4.61
N PHE A 590 17.73 -0.30 -3.49
CA PHE A 590 17.63 0.26 -2.15
C PHE A 590 18.71 -0.30 -1.21
N VAL A 591 19.03 0.50 -0.19
CA VAL A 591 19.97 0.15 0.88
C VAL A 591 19.44 0.63 2.23
N ALA A 592 19.73 -0.14 3.29
CA ALA A 592 19.57 0.30 4.66
C ALA A 592 20.96 0.51 5.28
N ARG A 593 21.24 1.71 5.82
CA ARG A 593 22.54 2.06 6.40
C ARG A 593 22.39 2.64 7.79
N VAL A 594 23.21 2.18 8.73
CA VAL A 594 23.31 2.78 10.06
C VAL A 594 23.65 4.27 9.92
N GLY A 595 22.94 5.12 10.67
CA GLY A 595 23.07 6.57 10.59
C GLY A 595 22.16 7.25 9.56
N GLN A 596 21.54 6.50 8.65
CA GLN A 596 20.69 7.04 7.59
C GLN A 596 19.20 6.71 7.80
N PRO A 597 18.27 7.43 7.15
CA PRO A 597 16.86 7.05 7.12
C PRO A 597 16.62 5.71 6.42
N VAL A 598 15.50 5.05 6.71
CA VAL A 598 15.05 3.87 5.96
C VAL A 598 14.61 4.27 4.54
N GLY A 599 14.77 3.37 3.57
CA GLY A 599 14.29 3.58 2.20
C GLY A 599 15.21 4.44 1.34
N GLN A 600 16.52 4.42 1.60
CA GLN A 600 17.50 5.08 0.72
C GLN A 600 17.54 4.35 -0.62
N MET A 601 17.26 5.08 -1.70
CA MET A 601 17.56 4.60 -3.05
C MET A 601 19.07 4.59 -3.24
N TYR A 602 19.58 3.53 -3.83
CA TYR A 602 21.00 3.34 -4.09
C TYR A 602 21.21 2.97 -5.55
N GLY A 603 22.21 3.61 -6.18
CA GLY A 603 22.51 3.41 -7.58
C GLY A 603 23.57 4.41 -8.05
N TYR A 604 23.82 4.40 -9.36
CA TYR A 604 24.83 5.25 -9.98
C TYR A 604 24.40 6.72 -10.02
N VAL A 605 25.38 7.61 -9.91
CA VAL A 605 25.21 9.06 -10.13
C VAL A 605 25.57 9.36 -11.57
N THR A 606 24.65 9.96 -12.32
CA THR A 606 24.90 10.35 -13.72
C THR A 606 25.62 11.70 -13.81
N ASP A 607 26.53 11.83 -14.77
CA ASP A 607 27.18 13.07 -15.23
C ASP A 607 26.64 13.52 -16.61
N GLY A 608 25.35 13.27 -16.85
CA GLY A 608 24.66 13.60 -18.10
C GLY A 608 24.80 12.52 -19.17
N TYR A 609 24.87 12.93 -20.44
CA TYR A 609 24.98 12.04 -21.60
C TYR A 609 26.09 12.50 -22.52
N LEU A 610 26.73 11.56 -23.21
CA LEU A 610 27.66 11.85 -24.28
C LEU A 610 26.94 12.56 -25.43
N THR A 611 27.58 13.58 -25.96
CA THR A 611 27.14 14.40 -27.08
C THR A 611 28.12 14.21 -28.24
N ALA A 612 27.75 14.66 -29.44
CA ALA A 612 28.66 14.64 -30.57
C ALA A 612 29.97 15.43 -30.31
N ASN A 613 29.92 16.45 -29.44
CA ASN A 613 31.08 17.28 -29.11
C ASN A 613 32.12 16.55 -28.24
N ASP A 614 31.77 15.41 -27.66
CA ASP A 614 32.66 14.58 -26.86
C ASP A 614 33.55 13.67 -27.73
N PHE A 615 33.35 13.68 -29.05
CA PHE A 615 34.05 12.83 -30.02
C PHE A 615 34.80 13.65 -31.07
N ALA A 616 35.98 13.17 -31.46
CA ALA A 616 36.83 13.78 -32.47
C ALA A 616 36.39 13.40 -33.90
N GLY A 617 35.64 12.30 -34.05
CA GLY A 617 35.17 11.82 -35.34
C GLY A 617 34.27 10.58 -35.26
N TYR A 618 33.75 10.18 -36.42
CA TYR A 618 32.92 8.99 -36.60
C TYR A 618 33.36 8.24 -37.87
N VAL A 619 33.59 6.93 -37.75
CA VAL A 619 33.94 6.04 -38.85
C VAL A 619 32.75 5.09 -39.11
N PRO A 620 32.07 5.18 -40.27
CA PRO A 620 30.98 4.27 -40.61
C PRO A 620 31.43 2.80 -40.66
N SER A 621 30.55 1.87 -40.29
CA SER A 621 30.82 0.44 -40.47
C SER A 621 30.72 0.04 -41.94
N ALA A 622 31.63 -0.83 -42.39
CA ALA A 622 31.56 -1.46 -43.70
C ALA A 622 30.46 -2.54 -43.79
N THR A 623 30.00 -3.07 -42.65
CA THR A 623 28.91 -4.05 -42.59
C THR A 623 27.58 -3.32 -42.55
N ALA A 624 26.75 -3.53 -43.56
CA ALA A 624 25.42 -2.95 -43.63
C ALA A 624 24.60 -3.32 -42.37
N GLY A 625 24.14 -2.30 -41.63
CA GLY A 625 23.37 -2.46 -40.40
C GLY A 625 24.19 -2.51 -39.10
N ALA A 626 25.52 -2.55 -39.16
CA ALA A 626 26.37 -2.47 -37.97
C ALA A 626 26.68 -1.00 -37.60
N LEU A 627 26.87 -0.74 -36.30
CA LEU A 627 27.24 0.58 -35.80
C LEU A 627 28.66 0.95 -36.25
N GLY A 628 28.84 2.19 -36.72
CA GLY A 628 30.17 2.77 -36.90
C GLY A 628 30.83 3.11 -35.56
N THR A 629 32.12 3.41 -35.60
CA THR A 629 32.92 3.70 -34.40
C THR A 629 33.03 5.21 -34.21
N TRP A 630 32.63 5.69 -33.03
CA TRP A 630 32.92 7.06 -32.60
C TRP A 630 34.29 7.10 -31.93
N THR A 631 35.12 8.06 -32.30
CA THR A 631 36.45 8.24 -31.72
C THR A 631 36.36 9.28 -30.60
N PRO A 632 36.54 8.91 -29.33
CA PRO A 632 36.64 9.85 -28.21
C PRO A 632 37.60 10.99 -28.50
N ARG A 633 37.31 12.20 -28.04
CA ARG A 633 38.34 13.24 -28.02
C ARG A 633 39.41 12.90 -26.99
N THR A 634 40.66 13.24 -27.29
CA THR A 634 41.81 12.95 -26.42
C THR A 634 41.90 13.89 -25.21
N ASP A 635 41.20 15.03 -25.23
CA ASP A 635 41.14 15.98 -24.13
C ASP A 635 39.99 15.72 -23.15
N ILE A 636 39.23 14.63 -23.35
CA ILE A 636 38.12 14.22 -22.50
C ILE A 636 38.41 12.82 -21.97
N SER A 637 38.43 12.68 -20.64
CA SER A 637 38.51 11.36 -19.99
C SER A 637 37.11 10.82 -19.78
N PHE A 638 36.81 9.65 -20.33
CA PHE A 638 35.60 8.90 -20.02
C PHE A 638 35.85 7.95 -18.86
N VAL A 639 34.91 7.89 -17.92
CA VAL A 639 34.83 6.83 -16.91
C VAL A 639 34.59 5.51 -17.63
N ASN A 640 35.25 4.43 -17.25
CA ASN A 640 35.10 3.11 -17.85
C ASN A 640 33.78 2.44 -17.45
N ASP A 641 32.67 2.98 -17.92
CA ASP A 641 31.31 2.59 -17.53
C ASP A 641 30.58 1.72 -18.56
N LEU A 642 31.20 1.43 -19.71
CA LEU A 642 30.60 0.65 -20.79
C LEU A 642 30.05 -0.71 -20.33
N GLY A 643 30.81 -1.44 -19.52
CA GLY A 643 30.37 -2.72 -18.96
C GLY A 643 29.17 -2.57 -18.01
N VAL A 644 29.11 -1.49 -17.25
CA VAL A 644 27.99 -1.16 -16.35
C VAL A 644 26.74 -0.79 -17.13
N LEU A 645 26.91 -0.06 -18.23
CA LEU A 645 25.82 0.36 -19.13
C LEU A 645 25.37 -0.74 -20.10
N GLY A 646 26.07 -1.87 -20.16
CA GLY A 646 25.79 -2.98 -21.07
C GLY A 646 26.09 -2.63 -22.53
N GLU A 647 27.07 -1.77 -22.76
CA GLU A 647 27.43 -1.22 -24.06
C GLU A 647 28.87 -1.60 -24.41
N THR A 648 29.18 -1.69 -25.70
CA THR A 648 30.50 -2.13 -26.18
C THR A 648 31.36 -1.00 -26.72
N ALA A 649 30.78 0.20 -26.91
CA ALA A 649 31.48 1.38 -27.40
C ALA A 649 30.77 2.67 -26.98
N TYR A 650 31.56 3.72 -26.73
CA TYR A 650 31.05 5.07 -26.50
C TYR A 650 30.41 5.64 -27.77
N ARG A 651 29.27 6.32 -27.59
CA ARG A 651 28.55 6.99 -28.68
C ARG A 651 27.70 8.13 -28.12
N PRO A 652 27.38 9.15 -28.93
CA PRO A 652 26.41 10.17 -28.53
C PRO A 652 25.08 9.56 -28.09
N GLY A 653 24.51 10.10 -27.03
CA GLY A 653 23.29 9.63 -26.37
C GLY A 653 23.52 8.59 -25.27
N LEU A 654 24.74 8.04 -25.13
CA LEU A 654 25.07 7.15 -24.02
C LEU A 654 25.14 7.92 -22.70
N LEU A 655 24.67 7.31 -21.61
CA LEU A 655 24.76 7.89 -20.27
C LEU A 655 26.22 8.05 -19.86
N LYS A 656 26.56 9.14 -19.18
CA LYS A 656 27.83 9.27 -18.45
C LYS A 656 27.59 8.95 -16.99
N LEU A 657 28.39 8.07 -16.41
CA LEU A 657 28.43 7.88 -14.98
C LEU A 657 29.52 8.76 -14.35
N LYS A 658 29.25 9.27 -13.15
CA LYS A 658 30.23 10.01 -12.37
C LYS A 658 31.10 9.03 -11.61
N ASP A 659 32.41 9.12 -11.79
CA ASP A 659 33.39 8.47 -10.94
C ASP A 659 33.40 9.20 -9.58
N LEU A 660 33.08 8.46 -8.51
CA LEU A 660 32.99 8.99 -7.15
C LEU A 660 34.23 8.68 -6.31
N ASN A 661 35.08 7.75 -6.74
CA ASN A 661 36.20 7.19 -5.98
C ASN A 661 37.55 7.38 -6.68
N GLY A 662 37.57 7.88 -7.91
CA GLY A 662 38.78 8.25 -8.63
C GLY A 662 39.54 7.06 -9.23
N ASP A 663 38.90 5.89 -9.39
CA ASP A 663 39.53 4.70 -9.96
C ASP A 663 39.34 4.56 -11.49
N GLY A 664 38.66 5.53 -12.12
CA GLY A 664 38.37 5.56 -13.55
C GLY A 664 37.20 4.67 -13.93
#